data_AF-A0A9P6RUQ4-F1
#
_entry.id   AF-A0A9P6RUQ4-F1
#
_cell.length_a   1.000
_cell.length_b   1.000
_cell.length_c   1.000
_cell.angle_alpha   90.00
_cell.angle_beta   90.00
_cell.angle_gamma   90.00
#
_symmetry.space_group_name_H-M   'P 1'
#
loop_
_entity.id
_entity.type
_entity.pdbx_description
1 polymer ?
#
loop_
_entity_poly.entity_id
_entity_poly.type
_entity_poly.pdbx_seq_one_letter_code
_entity_poly.pdbx_strand_id
1 'polypeptide(L)'
;MSAVEEARLKDALQYLREADKNTEKGFFKKPDWDIAAQYYEKAGQAFKAGKSYDQSIQAFTKASDAMISATSMFMAARAMENAGNIAQLNLGQSERAAELYKRASDLYMRNMTPDRAAEMLEKCAKVMEPLSADAAIDYYLNACMIYESEDRARYATETFKKTIALLVKHRRFDKATEMLQALGNIQKDTPNKMAYYKTLLSIIIVQLAAGDEVEAGRRFQAFCSVEGFVHSEESAVAHAMLDAFDHRDQAYYNQAAARQHVGFLDNEIARLARGIVVADDLISGGGYVDAEGSSQSQRQHQQPFYPQQQGPPRPLGPGSGPMRQPSPYQQTTRLLAGRLVRPSTLTSTSGSLATKSVSSTALKPTPVARIVTEPLCMTGSSQRRLASFFSSATKAKQVKAVPQYGQPTWMTHPHLMKQGEITPGLTATEYELRRTLLMESLPKGSIVISTSYRTRYMTNNIFYPFHQNTDFYYLCGFNEPDSALVLEKDDSTRGYKMTMFVAPKNTNIEMWEGPRTGLDAAKEIFGADEATDANLFRYRIVDIASRYENVYFDYPGPAMFMPMDIAKKLHNRPDSDIMSSTKNLSPLIQELRVVKSEAEIKIMRQAGEISGKSFIETMKFTNPQRLEHQVYAKFDFECRMRGSQMMAYVPVVAGGTNALTMHYVNNDQPLKDGDLLLMDAGGEWNSYASDITRTWPVNGKFTEAQKDLYEVVLHANKECIKLCTEEKGLSLNQIHDVSMRLTKEGLSQLGIKPLAHDVDRRLYPHHVGHYLGMDVHDTGDISRSRPLKEGMVITIEPGLYIPCDPAYPEKYQGIGIRIEDNVAIGKTVPYVLSVTAPKEIVDIEYCCASGKE
;
A
#
# COMPACT_ATOMS: atom_id res chain seq x y z
N MET A 1 32.26 -13.98 -35.10
CA MET A 1 31.05 -14.68 -34.66
C MET A 1 31.46 -16.05 -34.17
N SER A 2 30.96 -16.51 -33.02
CA SER A 2 31.22 -17.87 -32.50
C SER A 2 30.24 -18.89 -33.08
N ALA A 3 30.57 -20.18 -33.00
CA ALA A 3 29.66 -21.25 -33.42
C ALA A 3 28.33 -21.25 -32.62
N VAL A 4 28.35 -20.76 -31.37
CA VAL A 4 27.15 -20.59 -30.54
C VAL A 4 26.29 -19.43 -31.05
N GLU A 5 26.90 -18.28 -31.40
CA GLU A 5 26.19 -17.14 -32.00
C GLU A 5 25.56 -17.54 -33.34
N GLU A 6 26.29 -18.26 -34.20
CA GLU A 6 25.78 -18.73 -35.49
C GLU A 6 24.61 -19.72 -35.34
N ALA A 7 24.67 -20.62 -34.35
CA ALA A 7 23.56 -21.50 -34.01
C ALA A 7 22.31 -20.70 -33.59
N ARG A 8 22.46 -19.68 -32.74
CA ARG A 8 21.33 -18.83 -32.31
C ARG A 8 20.71 -18.02 -33.44
N LEU A 9 21.49 -17.60 -34.46
CA LEU A 9 20.92 -16.97 -35.65
C LEU A 9 20.13 -17.97 -36.52
N LYS A 10 20.54 -19.24 -36.57
CA LYS A 10 19.78 -20.30 -37.26
C LYS A 10 18.47 -20.62 -36.52
N ASP A 11 18.51 -20.73 -35.19
CA ASP A 11 17.32 -20.85 -34.34
C ASP A 11 16.33 -19.69 -34.61
N ALA A 12 16.83 -18.45 -34.58
CA ALA A 12 16.04 -17.24 -34.77
C ALA A 12 15.36 -17.20 -36.15
N LEU A 13 16.09 -17.55 -37.21
CA LEU A 13 15.56 -17.62 -38.58
C LEU A 13 14.58 -18.79 -38.77
N GLN A 14 14.62 -19.83 -37.94
CA GLN A 14 13.57 -20.86 -37.91
C GLN A 14 12.33 -20.35 -37.20
N TYR A 15 12.45 -19.78 -35.99
CA TYR A 15 11.31 -19.23 -35.25
C TYR A 15 10.60 -18.11 -36.01
N LEU A 16 11.33 -17.23 -36.71
CA LEU A 16 10.73 -16.18 -37.53
C LEU A 16 9.82 -16.76 -38.63
N ARG A 17 10.25 -17.84 -39.29
CA ARG A 17 9.45 -18.52 -40.33
C ARG A 17 8.23 -19.24 -39.76
N GLU A 18 8.34 -19.86 -38.58
CA GLU A 18 7.17 -20.47 -37.92
C GLU A 18 6.19 -19.42 -37.39
N ALA A 19 6.66 -18.22 -37.02
CA ALA A 19 5.79 -17.10 -36.68
C ALA A 19 5.04 -16.57 -37.92
N ASP A 20 5.76 -16.26 -39.01
CA ASP A 20 5.19 -15.70 -40.24
C ASP A 20 4.09 -16.62 -40.80
N LYS A 21 4.31 -17.95 -40.87
CA LYS A 21 3.29 -18.97 -41.25
C LYS A 21 1.98 -18.92 -40.45
N ASN A 22 2.01 -18.39 -39.22
CA ASN A 22 0.83 -18.29 -38.36
C ASN A 22 0.14 -16.92 -38.47
N THR A 23 0.77 -15.93 -39.11
CA THR A 23 0.12 -14.68 -39.51
C THR A 23 -0.63 -14.77 -40.85
N GLU A 24 -0.33 -15.80 -41.67
CA GLU A 24 -0.92 -15.98 -43.00
C GLU A 24 -2.44 -16.20 -42.99
N LYS A 25 -3.16 -15.46 -43.86
CA LYS A 25 -4.59 -15.64 -44.13
C LYS A 25 -4.76 -16.55 -45.35
N GLY A 26 -5.21 -17.79 -45.13
CA GLY A 26 -5.55 -18.74 -46.19
C GLY A 26 -7.06 -18.85 -46.40
N PHE A 27 -7.49 -19.41 -47.54
CA PHE A 27 -8.91 -19.56 -47.91
C PHE A 27 -9.76 -20.31 -46.85
N PHE A 28 -9.11 -21.17 -46.05
CA PHE A 28 -9.70 -21.87 -44.90
C PHE A 28 -8.91 -21.70 -43.59
N LYS A 29 -7.82 -20.91 -43.57
CA LYS A 29 -6.96 -20.70 -42.39
C LYS A 29 -7.07 -19.25 -41.90
N LYS A 30 -7.57 -19.06 -40.67
CA LYS A 30 -7.43 -17.80 -39.93
C LYS A 30 -6.03 -17.73 -39.31
N PRO A 31 -5.44 -16.52 -39.15
CA PRO A 31 -4.20 -16.35 -38.42
C PRO A 31 -4.34 -16.80 -36.96
N ASP A 32 -3.25 -17.35 -36.41
CA ASP A 32 -3.11 -17.66 -34.99
C ASP A 32 -2.08 -16.68 -34.40
N TRP A 33 -2.59 -15.59 -33.84
CA TRP A 33 -1.77 -14.49 -33.35
C TRP A 33 -1.03 -14.83 -32.06
N ASP A 34 -1.60 -15.69 -31.21
CA ASP A 34 -0.97 -16.16 -29.97
C ASP A 34 0.23 -17.07 -30.23
N ILE A 35 0.12 -18.00 -31.20
CA ILE A 35 1.25 -18.82 -31.64
C ILE A 35 2.28 -17.97 -32.39
N ALA A 36 1.85 -17.06 -33.28
CA ALA A 36 2.76 -16.16 -33.98
C ALA A 36 3.57 -15.27 -33.01
N ALA A 37 2.91 -14.66 -32.01
CA ALA A 37 3.55 -13.86 -30.96
C ALA A 37 4.64 -14.63 -30.21
N GLN A 38 4.35 -15.86 -29.77
CA GLN A 38 5.31 -16.71 -29.06
C GLN A 38 6.55 -17.04 -29.91
N TYR A 39 6.37 -17.28 -31.21
CA TYR A 39 7.50 -17.55 -32.10
C TYR A 39 8.29 -16.28 -32.46
N TYR A 40 7.64 -15.13 -32.62
CA TYR A 40 8.34 -13.85 -32.78
C TYR A 40 9.15 -13.48 -31.53
N GLU A 41 8.63 -13.71 -30.31
CA GLU A 41 9.38 -13.46 -29.09
C GLU A 41 10.61 -14.38 -28.98
N LYS A 42 10.45 -15.69 -29.27
CA LYS A 42 11.57 -16.65 -29.33
C LYS A 42 12.61 -16.25 -30.38
N ALA A 43 12.18 -15.76 -31.54
CA ALA A 43 13.07 -15.20 -32.57
C ALA A 43 13.82 -13.96 -32.04
N GLY A 44 13.13 -13.03 -31.36
CA GLY A 44 13.73 -11.85 -30.75
C GLY A 44 14.81 -12.20 -29.72
N GLN A 45 14.51 -13.12 -28.80
CA GLN A 45 15.46 -13.61 -27.80
C GLN A 45 16.67 -14.31 -28.46
N ALA A 46 16.44 -15.15 -29.49
CA ALA A 46 17.51 -15.84 -30.20
C ALA A 46 18.40 -14.89 -31.04
N PHE A 47 17.82 -13.90 -31.73
CA PHE A 47 18.59 -12.85 -32.41
C PHE A 47 19.44 -12.03 -31.43
N LYS A 48 18.93 -11.71 -30.23
CA LYS A 48 19.71 -11.04 -29.18
C LYS A 48 20.90 -11.88 -28.72
N ALA A 49 20.69 -13.18 -28.50
CA ALA A 49 21.75 -14.11 -28.13
C ALA A 49 22.80 -14.30 -29.24
N GLY A 50 22.38 -14.25 -30.51
CA GLY A 50 23.25 -14.20 -31.68
C GLY A 50 23.86 -12.81 -31.99
N LYS A 51 23.65 -11.82 -31.11
CA LYS A 51 24.11 -10.42 -31.25
C LYS A 51 23.59 -9.65 -32.48
N SER A 52 22.55 -10.15 -33.14
CA SER A 52 21.85 -9.44 -34.23
C SER A 52 20.75 -8.55 -33.66
N TYR A 53 21.17 -7.43 -33.05
CA TYR A 53 20.28 -6.59 -32.26
C TYR A 53 19.16 -5.92 -33.08
N ASP A 54 19.42 -5.52 -34.33
CA ASP A 54 18.39 -4.99 -35.22
C ASP A 54 17.31 -6.01 -35.58
N GLN A 55 17.70 -7.25 -35.89
CA GLN A 55 16.74 -8.33 -36.16
C GLN A 55 15.98 -8.72 -34.88
N SER A 56 16.62 -8.59 -33.71
CA SER A 56 15.96 -8.75 -32.42
C SER A 56 14.89 -7.68 -32.18
N ILE A 57 15.20 -6.40 -32.39
CA ILE A 57 14.25 -5.28 -32.30
C ILE A 57 13.07 -5.48 -33.27
N GLN A 58 13.34 -5.86 -34.52
CA GLN A 58 12.29 -6.15 -35.51
C GLN A 58 11.40 -7.32 -35.08
N ALA A 59 11.98 -8.41 -34.56
CA ALA A 59 11.24 -9.57 -34.09
C ALA A 59 10.40 -9.26 -32.83
N PHE A 60 10.92 -8.49 -31.87
CA PHE A 60 10.12 -8.00 -30.73
C PHE A 60 9.02 -7.02 -31.16
N THR A 61 9.25 -6.22 -32.20
CA THR A 61 8.21 -5.35 -32.79
C THR A 61 7.09 -6.20 -33.41
N LYS A 62 7.43 -7.19 -34.25
CA LYS A 62 6.46 -8.17 -34.79
C LYS A 62 5.73 -8.94 -33.67
N ALA A 63 6.42 -9.30 -32.59
CA ALA A 63 5.81 -9.94 -31.42
C ALA A 63 4.76 -9.03 -30.80
N SER A 64 5.07 -7.74 -30.59
CA SER A 64 4.10 -6.76 -30.10
C SER A 64 2.90 -6.59 -31.04
N ASP A 65 3.11 -6.52 -32.36
CA ASP A 65 2.02 -6.35 -33.32
C ASP A 65 1.10 -7.61 -33.38
N ALA A 66 1.68 -8.80 -33.24
CA ALA A 66 0.92 -10.04 -33.05
C ALA A 66 0.19 -10.08 -31.70
N MET A 67 0.81 -9.65 -30.60
CA MET A 67 0.20 -9.59 -29.26
C MET A 67 -0.97 -8.59 -29.22
N ILE A 68 -0.86 -7.44 -29.89
CA ILE A 68 -1.98 -6.50 -30.10
C ILE A 68 -3.13 -7.18 -30.86
N SER A 69 -2.80 -7.94 -31.90
CA SER A 69 -3.77 -8.70 -32.71
C SER A 69 -4.41 -9.88 -31.95
N ALA A 70 -3.73 -10.42 -30.93
CA ALA A 70 -4.21 -11.36 -29.93
C ALA A 70 -4.88 -10.68 -28.71
N THR A 71 -5.05 -9.36 -28.71
CA THR A 71 -5.59 -8.53 -27.61
C THR A 71 -4.77 -8.50 -26.30
N SER A 72 -3.55 -9.06 -26.30
CA SER A 72 -2.64 -9.15 -25.15
C SER A 72 -1.77 -7.89 -24.99
N MET A 73 -2.39 -6.76 -24.63
CA MET A 73 -1.75 -5.43 -24.60
C MET A 73 -0.55 -5.35 -23.64
N PHE A 74 -0.59 -5.99 -22.46
CA PHE A 74 0.53 -6.01 -21.51
C PHE A 74 1.78 -6.67 -22.10
N MET A 75 1.61 -7.80 -22.77
CA MET A 75 2.73 -8.52 -23.39
C MET A 75 3.26 -7.75 -24.59
N ALA A 76 2.38 -7.10 -25.36
CA ALA A 76 2.79 -6.20 -26.43
C ALA A 76 3.68 -5.04 -25.92
N ALA A 77 3.24 -4.37 -24.84
CA ALA A 77 4.01 -3.32 -24.19
C ALA A 77 5.39 -3.83 -23.72
N ARG A 78 5.43 -5.01 -23.09
CA ARG A 78 6.67 -5.66 -22.63
C ARG A 78 7.61 -6.07 -23.77
N ALA A 79 7.07 -6.52 -24.91
CA ALA A 79 7.86 -6.79 -26.10
C ALA A 79 8.48 -5.50 -26.67
N MET A 80 7.72 -4.40 -26.67
CA MET A 80 8.20 -3.08 -27.08
C MET A 80 9.26 -2.51 -26.11
N GLU A 81 9.07 -2.70 -24.79
CA GLU A 81 10.09 -2.38 -23.78
C GLU A 81 11.39 -3.17 -24.03
N ASN A 82 11.29 -4.48 -24.29
CA ASN A 82 12.44 -5.32 -24.61
C ASN A 82 13.19 -4.81 -25.85
N ALA A 83 12.48 -4.34 -26.87
CA ALA A 83 13.08 -3.69 -28.04
C ALA A 83 13.81 -2.38 -27.66
N GLY A 84 13.19 -1.49 -26.88
CA GLY A 84 13.81 -0.25 -26.40
C GLY A 84 15.06 -0.49 -25.54
N ASN A 85 14.99 -1.47 -24.64
CA ASN A 85 16.13 -1.92 -23.83
C ASN A 85 17.31 -2.42 -24.70
N ILE A 86 17.05 -3.02 -25.87
CA ILE A 86 18.10 -3.45 -26.81
C ILE A 86 18.65 -2.25 -27.60
N ALA A 87 17.79 -1.35 -28.08
CA ALA A 87 18.20 -0.12 -28.74
C ALA A 87 19.15 0.70 -27.86
N GLN A 88 18.83 0.86 -26.57
CA GLN A 88 19.70 1.56 -25.62
C GLN A 88 20.95 0.75 -25.25
N LEU A 89 20.78 -0.43 -24.65
CA LEU A 89 21.88 -1.13 -23.97
C LEU A 89 22.80 -1.92 -24.90
N ASN A 90 22.36 -2.22 -26.12
CA ASN A 90 23.14 -2.99 -27.09
C ASN A 90 23.53 -2.21 -28.36
N LEU A 91 22.85 -1.11 -28.68
CA LEU A 91 23.16 -0.25 -29.84
C LEU A 91 23.48 1.21 -29.50
N GLY A 92 23.18 1.70 -28.29
CA GLY A 92 23.38 3.10 -27.90
C GLY A 92 22.42 4.10 -28.59
N GLN A 93 21.41 3.62 -29.30
CA GLN A 93 20.52 4.41 -30.15
C GLN A 93 19.40 5.03 -29.31
N SER A 94 19.71 6.14 -28.64
CA SER A 94 18.85 6.71 -27.60
C SER A 94 17.52 7.28 -28.11
N GLU A 95 17.49 7.91 -29.29
CA GLU A 95 16.24 8.38 -29.92
C GLU A 95 15.30 7.21 -30.25
N ARG A 96 15.82 6.17 -30.92
CA ARG A 96 15.10 4.93 -31.23
C ARG A 96 14.66 4.19 -29.98
N ALA A 97 15.45 4.24 -28.90
CA ALA A 97 15.04 3.71 -27.60
C ALA A 97 13.86 4.51 -27.02
N ALA A 98 13.88 5.84 -27.09
CA ALA A 98 12.76 6.69 -26.66
C ALA A 98 11.49 6.45 -27.49
N GLU A 99 11.59 6.27 -28.81
CA GLU A 99 10.44 5.88 -29.66
C GLU A 99 9.80 4.55 -29.19
N LEU A 100 10.64 3.53 -28.94
CA LEU A 100 10.20 2.21 -28.50
C LEU A 100 9.64 2.25 -27.08
N TYR A 101 10.28 2.97 -26.16
CA TYR A 101 9.76 3.18 -24.81
C TYR A 101 8.46 3.99 -24.81
N LYS A 102 8.30 5.02 -25.66
CA LYS A 102 7.04 5.77 -25.79
C LYS A 102 5.94 4.87 -26.37
N ARG A 103 6.24 4.04 -27.37
CA ARG A 103 5.30 3.04 -27.89
C ARG A 103 4.94 1.97 -26.84
N ALA A 104 5.87 1.60 -25.95
CA ALA A 104 5.59 0.74 -24.80
C ALA A 104 4.69 1.45 -23.77
N SER A 105 4.95 2.73 -23.47
CA SER A 105 4.13 3.58 -22.58
C SER A 105 2.69 3.66 -23.07
N ASP A 106 2.47 3.95 -24.36
CA ASP A 106 1.14 4.04 -24.95
C ASP A 106 0.39 2.69 -24.92
N LEU A 107 1.11 1.57 -25.00
CA LEU A 107 0.54 0.23 -24.84
C LEU A 107 0.24 -0.09 -23.37
N TYR A 108 1.06 0.34 -22.41
CA TYR A 108 0.78 0.22 -20.98
C TYR A 108 -0.41 1.09 -20.54
N MET A 109 -0.60 2.28 -21.11
CA MET A 109 -1.82 3.09 -20.92
C MET A 109 -3.05 2.37 -21.48
N ARG A 110 -2.98 1.82 -22.70
CA ARG A 110 -4.07 1.03 -23.30
C ARG A 110 -4.37 -0.27 -22.54
N ASN A 111 -3.37 -0.80 -21.83
CA ASN A 111 -3.51 -1.94 -20.92
C ASN A 111 -3.98 -1.54 -19.51
N MET A 112 -4.20 -0.25 -19.24
CA MET A 112 -4.62 0.26 -17.92
C MET A 112 -3.62 -0.08 -16.80
N THR A 113 -2.33 0.00 -17.11
CA THR A 113 -1.21 -0.12 -16.16
C THR A 113 -0.37 1.18 -16.17
N PRO A 114 -0.90 2.28 -15.60
CA PRO A 114 -0.33 3.62 -15.73
C PRO A 114 1.05 3.77 -15.08
N ASP A 115 1.34 3.07 -13.98
CA ASP A 115 2.69 3.07 -13.36
C ASP A 115 3.77 2.69 -14.36
N ARG A 116 3.52 1.62 -15.14
CA ARG A 116 4.44 1.13 -16.17
C ARG A 116 4.51 2.09 -17.36
N ALA A 117 3.43 2.80 -17.66
CA ALA A 117 3.46 3.84 -18.67
C ALA A 117 4.34 5.03 -18.26
N ALA A 118 4.24 5.47 -17.00
CA ALA A 118 5.08 6.52 -16.43
C ALA A 118 6.55 6.08 -16.31
N GLU A 119 6.84 4.86 -15.83
CA GLU A 119 8.19 4.27 -15.85
C GLU A 119 8.80 4.28 -17.27
N MET A 120 8.01 3.99 -18.30
CA MET A 120 8.50 4.05 -19.68
C MET A 120 8.78 5.49 -20.15
N LEU A 121 8.02 6.49 -19.69
CA LEU A 121 8.29 7.90 -19.97
C LEU A 121 9.54 8.40 -19.23
N GLU A 122 9.78 7.94 -17.99
CA GLU A 122 11.06 8.18 -17.30
C GLU A 122 12.24 7.58 -18.06
N LYS A 123 12.07 6.38 -18.66
CA LYS A 123 13.08 5.80 -19.56
C LYS A 123 13.28 6.64 -20.81
N CYS A 124 12.21 7.14 -21.45
CA CYS A 124 12.33 8.09 -22.57
C CYS A 124 13.12 9.33 -22.16
N ALA A 125 12.76 9.96 -21.04
CA ALA A 125 13.39 11.17 -20.55
C ALA A 125 14.88 10.94 -20.27
N LYS A 126 15.23 9.85 -19.56
CA LYS A 126 16.60 9.51 -19.20
C LYS A 126 17.52 9.20 -20.39
N VAL A 127 17.01 8.65 -21.49
CA VAL A 127 17.81 8.44 -22.71
C VAL A 127 17.88 9.70 -23.58
N MET A 128 16.89 10.59 -23.50
CA MET A 128 16.88 11.87 -24.23
C MET A 128 17.61 13.01 -23.51
N GLU A 129 17.80 12.95 -22.19
CA GLU A 129 18.50 13.99 -21.40
C GLU A 129 19.86 14.45 -21.98
N PRO A 130 20.76 13.55 -22.46
CA PRO A 130 22.03 13.97 -23.09
C PRO A 130 21.89 14.47 -24.54
N LEU A 131 20.71 14.40 -25.16
CA LEU A 131 20.45 14.77 -26.56
C LEU A 131 19.58 16.02 -26.71
N SER A 132 18.48 16.10 -25.94
CA SER A 132 17.53 17.20 -25.96
C SER A 132 16.87 17.35 -24.59
N ALA A 133 17.25 18.42 -23.88
CA ALA A 133 16.72 18.73 -22.56
C ALA A 133 15.21 19.03 -22.60
N ASP A 134 14.71 19.73 -23.63
CA ASP A 134 13.28 20.01 -23.77
C ASP A 134 12.47 18.72 -23.99
N ALA A 135 12.97 17.77 -24.81
CA ALA A 135 12.32 16.48 -24.98
C ALA A 135 12.32 15.65 -23.68
N ALA A 136 13.43 15.67 -22.94
CA ALA A 136 13.52 14.99 -21.64
C ALA A 136 12.58 15.60 -20.59
N ILE A 137 12.48 16.94 -20.56
CA ILE A 137 11.53 17.69 -19.72
C ILE A 137 10.08 17.31 -20.07
N ASP A 138 9.70 17.31 -21.35
CA ASP A 138 8.33 16.98 -21.74
C ASP A 138 8.00 15.50 -21.44
N TYR A 139 8.92 14.56 -21.60
CA TYR A 139 8.71 13.18 -21.16
C TYR A 139 8.54 13.07 -19.63
N TYR A 140 9.35 13.77 -18.83
CA TYR A 140 9.22 13.78 -17.37
C TYR A 140 7.92 14.47 -16.88
N LEU A 141 7.49 15.56 -17.53
CA LEU A 141 6.20 16.21 -17.25
C LEU A 141 5.03 15.27 -17.53
N ASN A 142 5.03 14.57 -18.67
CA ASN A 142 4.01 13.57 -18.98
C ASN A 142 4.01 12.40 -17.97
N ALA A 143 5.16 12.01 -17.41
CA ALA A 143 5.22 11.03 -16.33
C ALA A 143 4.59 11.57 -15.03
N CYS A 144 4.93 12.81 -14.62
CA CYS A 144 4.35 13.47 -13.45
C CYS A 144 2.83 13.60 -13.56
N MET A 145 2.31 14.00 -14.72
CA MET A 145 0.86 14.09 -14.99
C MET A 145 0.15 12.74 -14.82
N ILE A 146 0.75 11.63 -15.27
CA ILE A 146 0.16 10.30 -15.06
C ILE A 146 0.11 9.96 -13.57
N TYR A 147 1.19 10.22 -12.82
CA TYR A 147 1.22 9.99 -11.38
C TYR A 147 0.23 10.88 -10.59
N GLU A 148 -0.03 12.10 -11.04
CA GLU A 148 -1.10 12.96 -10.51
C GLU A 148 -2.50 12.40 -10.81
N SER A 149 -2.78 12.02 -12.05
CA SER A 149 -4.11 11.54 -12.47
C SER A 149 -4.57 10.23 -11.80
N GLU A 150 -3.63 9.49 -11.19
CA GLU A 150 -3.85 8.19 -10.56
C GLU A 150 -3.77 8.25 -9.01
N ASP A 151 -3.64 9.45 -8.41
CA ASP A 151 -3.34 9.71 -6.99
C ASP A 151 -2.09 8.95 -6.46
N ARG A 152 -1.13 8.70 -7.35
CA ARG A 152 0.14 8.00 -7.04
C ARG A 152 1.33 8.92 -6.90
N ALA A 153 1.11 10.22 -7.02
CA ALA A 153 2.14 11.25 -6.97
C ALA A 153 3.01 11.19 -5.68
N ARG A 154 2.46 10.69 -4.56
CA ARG A 154 3.22 10.36 -3.34
C ARG A 154 4.41 9.42 -3.60
N TYR A 155 4.22 8.37 -4.41
CA TYR A 155 5.28 7.42 -4.80
C TYR A 155 6.27 8.02 -5.82
N ALA A 156 5.84 9.03 -6.59
CA ALA A 156 6.63 9.68 -7.64
C ALA A 156 7.47 10.89 -7.18
N THR A 157 7.56 11.13 -5.87
CA THR A 157 8.29 12.28 -5.25
C THR A 157 9.69 12.52 -5.86
N GLU A 158 10.40 11.47 -6.25
CA GLU A 158 11.73 11.54 -6.85
C GLU A 158 11.71 11.99 -8.32
N THR A 159 10.68 11.61 -9.07
CA THR A 159 10.42 12.03 -10.46
C THR A 159 10.05 13.51 -10.50
N PHE A 160 9.22 13.98 -9.56
CA PHE A 160 8.94 15.41 -9.38
C PHE A 160 10.22 16.22 -9.14
N LYS A 161 11.09 15.79 -8.22
CA LYS A 161 12.37 16.48 -7.95
C LYS A 161 13.26 16.59 -9.19
N LYS A 162 13.42 15.50 -9.95
CA LYS A 162 14.20 15.50 -11.21
C LYS A 162 13.60 16.44 -12.26
N THR A 163 12.28 16.43 -12.39
CA THR A 163 11.54 17.33 -13.28
C THR A 163 11.79 18.79 -12.90
N ILE A 164 11.63 19.13 -11.61
CA ILE A 164 11.90 20.48 -11.07
C ILE A 164 13.36 20.88 -11.29
N ALA A 165 14.32 20.02 -10.98
CA ALA A 165 15.75 20.28 -11.15
C ALA A 165 16.11 20.58 -12.62
N LEU A 166 15.60 19.79 -13.57
CA LEU A 166 15.77 20.05 -15.01
C LEU A 166 15.08 21.35 -15.46
N LEU A 167 13.85 21.61 -15.01
CA LEU A 167 13.14 22.85 -15.33
C LEU A 167 13.89 24.09 -14.80
N VAL A 168 14.42 24.04 -13.59
CA VAL A 168 15.24 25.10 -12.97
C VAL A 168 16.54 25.31 -13.75
N LYS A 169 17.29 24.23 -14.00
CA LYS A 169 18.54 24.22 -14.78
C LYS A 169 18.37 24.82 -16.17
N HIS A 170 17.20 24.61 -16.80
CA HIS A 170 16.86 25.15 -18.12
C HIS A 170 15.97 26.41 -18.06
N ARG A 171 15.95 27.12 -16.91
CA ARG A 171 15.27 28.42 -16.69
C ARG A 171 13.76 28.42 -17.03
N ARG A 172 13.10 27.26 -16.97
CA ARG A 172 11.64 27.07 -17.20
C ARG A 172 10.83 27.35 -15.92
N PHE A 173 11.02 28.52 -15.31
CA PHE A 173 10.57 28.82 -13.93
C PHE A 173 9.05 28.75 -13.72
N ASP A 174 8.25 29.08 -14.74
CA ASP A 174 6.78 28.96 -14.71
C ASP A 174 6.38 27.49 -14.43
N LYS A 175 6.77 26.56 -15.33
CA LYS A 175 6.57 25.10 -15.16
C LYS A 175 7.24 24.56 -13.89
N ALA A 176 8.41 25.08 -13.49
CA ALA A 176 9.07 24.67 -12.26
C ALA A 176 8.21 25.00 -11.01
N THR A 177 7.52 26.15 -11.04
CA THR A 177 6.62 26.59 -9.97
C THR A 177 5.33 25.78 -9.95
N GLU A 178 4.81 25.33 -11.10
CA GLU A 178 3.70 24.36 -11.18
C GLU A 178 4.09 23.03 -10.53
N MET A 179 5.22 22.44 -10.93
CA MET A 179 5.69 21.16 -10.38
C MET A 179 6.09 21.25 -8.89
N LEU A 180 6.60 22.39 -8.43
CA LEU A 180 6.82 22.66 -7.01
C LEU A 180 5.50 22.79 -6.22
N GLN A 181 4.43 23.31 -6.81
CA GLN A 181 3.10 23.34 -6.16
C GLN A 181 2.51 21.94 -6.06
N ALA A 182 2.60 21.13 -7.12
CA ALA A 182 2.21 19.72 -7.09
C ALA A 182 2.98 18.95 -6.01
N LEU A 183 4.32 19.07 -6.00
CA LEU A 183 5.17 18.50 -4.96
C LEU A 183 4.83 19.03 -3.55
N GLY A 184 4.43 20.29 -3.45
CA GLY A 184 3.95 20.90 -2.22
C GLY A 184 2.68 20.23 -1.70
N ASN A 185 1.66 20.05 -2.57
CA ASN A 185 0.42 19.37 -2.24
C ASN A 185 0.66 17.92 -1.79
N ILE A 186 1.52 17.19 -2.51
CA ILE A 186 1.93 15.81 -2.16
C ILE A 186 2.55 15.75 -0.75
N GLN A 187 3.36 16.75 -0.38
CA GLN A 187 4.10 16.77 0.89
C GLN A 187 3.33 17.38 2.06
N LYS A 188 2.36 18.28 1.80
CA LYS A 188 1.55 19.00 2.79
C LYS A 188 0.92 18.06 3.82
N ASP A 189 0.38 16.94 3.34
CA ASP A 189 -0.35 15.97 4.15
C ASP A 189 0.56 14.85 4.72
N THR A 190 1.88 14.94 4.51
CA THR A 190 2.84 14.01 5.11
C THR A 190 3.25 14.46 6.53
N PRO A 191 3.67 13.53 7.41
CA PRO A 191 4.27 13.88 8.70
C PRO A 191 5.55 14.72 8.58
N ASN A 192 6.27 14.61 7.47
CA ASN A 192 7.52 15.33 7.23
C ASN A 192 7.29 16.77 6.72
N LYS A 193 6.68 17.61 7.57
CA LYS A 193 6.41 19.03 7.28
C LYS A 193 7.67 19.81 6.85
N MET A 194 8.87 19.37 7.25
CA MET A 194 10.15 19.95 6.82
C MET A 194 10.42 19.77 5.31
N ALA A 195 9.95 18.68 4.69
CA ALA A 195 10.01 18.55 3.24
C ALA A 195 9.11 19.62 2.57
N TYR A 196 7.89 19.77 3.08
CA TYR A 196 6.93 20.76 2.60
C TYR A 196 7.47 22.20 2.75
N TYR A 197 8.00 22.59 3.92
CA TYR A 197 8.58 23.94 4.13
C TYR A 197 9.73 24.25 3.17
N LYS A 198 10.58 23.26 2.86
CA LYS A 198 11.64 23.40 1.85
C LYS A 198 11.10 23.59 0.45
N THR A 199 10.00 22.90 0.11
CA THR A 199 9.29 23.11 -1.16
C THR A 199 8.66 24.51 -1.21
N LEU A 200 8.10 25.02 -0.10
CA LEU A 200 7.61 26.40 -0.01
C LEU A 200 8.75 27.43 -0.20
N LEU A 201 9.88 27.28 0.49
CA LEU A 201 11.08 28.12 0.29
C LEU A 201 11.62 28.02 -1.16
N SER A 202 11.59 26.83 -1.76
CA SER A 202 12.01 26.62 -3.15
C SER A 202 11.11 27.38 -4.13
N ILE A 203 9.80 27.49 -3.86
CA ILE A 203 8.88 28.32 -4.65
C ILE A 203 9.27 29.81 -4.55
N ILE A 204 9.58 30.32 -3.35
CA ILE A 204 10.03 31.72 -3.18
C ILE A 204 11.31 31.97 -3.98
N ILE A 205 12.29 31.07 -3.88
CA ILE A 205 13.57 31.16 -4.61
C ILE A 205 13.36 31.15 -6.13
N VAL A 206 12.46 30.31 -6.65
CA VAL A 206 12.18 30.25 -8.10
C VAL A 206 11.48 31.52 -8.60
N GLN A 207 10.59 32.11 -7.80
CA GLN A 207 9.93 33.37 -8.16
C GLN A 207 10.91 34.56 -8.13
N LEU A 208 11.78 34.65 -7.12
CA LEU A 208 12.86 35.64 -7.09
C LEU A 208 13.87 35.45 -8.24
N ALA A 209 14.14 34.22 -8.67
CA ALA A 209 14.99 33.94 -9.84
C ALA A 209 14.34 34.34 -11.18
N ALA A 210 13.01 34.25 -11.26
CA ALA A 210 12.21 34.71 -12.40
C ALA A 210 12.03 36.24 -12.44
N GLY A 211 12.34 36.94 -11.34
CA GLY A 211 12.18 38.38 -11.19
C GLY A 211 10.79 38.84 -10.77
N ASP A 212 9.92 37.91 -10.33
CA ASP A 212 8.60 38.25 -9.79
C ASP A 212 8.66 38.39 -8.26
N GLU A 213 9.26 39.51 -7.84
CA GLU A 213 9.38 39.92 -6.44
C GLU A 213 8.00 40.02 -5.74
N VAL A 214 6.96 40.42 -6.49
CA VAL A 214 5.60 40.61 -6.00
C VAL A 214 4.90 39.27 -5.77
N GLU A 215 4.99 38.34 -6.71
CA GLU A 215 4.45 36.98 -6.57
C GLU A 215 5.22 36.19 -5.49
N ALA A 216 6.53 36.40 -5.35
CA ALA A 216 7.33 35.85 -4.25
C ALA A 216 6.81 36.34 -2.89
N GLY A 217 6.66 37.65 -2.69
CA GLY A 217 6.11 38.23 -1.45
C GLY A 217 4.68 37.76 -1.15
N ARG A 218 3.80 37.77 -2.16
CA ARG A 218 2.41 37.29 -2.04
C ARG A 218 2.33 35.81 -1.65
N ARG A 219 3.19 34.97 -2.24
CA ARG A 219 3.28 33.54 -1.88
C ARG A 219 3.81 33.34 -0.47
N PHE A 220 4.85 34.08 -0.06
CA PHE A 220 5.34 34.02 1.31
C PHE A 220 4.27 34.38 2.34
N GLN A 221 3.50 35.45 2.11
CA GLN A 221 2.38 35.84 2.98
C GLN A 221 1.30 34.74 3.06
N ALA A 222 0.96 34.10 1.95
CA ALA A 222 0.06 32.95 1.95
C ALA A 222 0.65 31.75 2.70
N PHE A 223 1.95 31.49 2.56
CA PHE A 223 2.66 30.43 3.25
C PHE A 223 2.78 30.70 4.77
N CYS A 224 2.77 31.95 5.23
CA CYS A 224 2.65 32.27 6.66
C CYS A 224 1.33 31.80 7.29
N SER A 225 0.32 31.42 6.49
CA SER A 225 -0.90 30.77 6.99
C SER A 225 -0.77 29.24 7.10
N VAL A 226 0.36 28.66 6.69
CA VAL A 226 0.66 27.23 6.87
C VAL A 226 1.11 27.00 8.31
N GLU A 227 0.45 26.05 8.98
CA GLU A 227 0.80 25.61 10.32
C GLU A 227 2.30 25.30 10.45
N GLY A 228 2.93 25.87 11.49
CA GLY A 228 4.35 25.68 11.79
C GLY A 228 5.35 26.36 10.85
N PHE A 229 4.96 26.78 9.64
CA PHE A 229 5.90 27.39 8.68
C PHE A 229 6.51 28.68 9.21
N VAL A 230 5.73 29.58 9.81
CA VAL A 230 6.22 30.86 10.37
C VAL A 230 7.36 30.69 11.38
N HIS A 231 7.38 29.56 12.10
CA HIS A 231 8.40 29.25 13.11
C HIS A 231 9.55 28.39 12.56
N SER A 232 9.63 28.18 11.23
CA SER A 232 10.68 27.41 10.58
C SER A 232 11.84 28.28 10.12
N GLU A 233 13.04 27.70 10.08
CA GLU A 233 14.22 28.35 9.49
C GLU A 233 14.03 28.61 8.00
N GLU A 234 13.29 27.75 7.29
CA GLU A 234 12.90 27.96 5.89
C GLU A 234 12.08 29.26 5.70
N SER A 235 11.19 29.60 6.64
CA SER A 235 10.49 30.88 6.66
C SER A 235 11.41 32.05 7.04
N ALA A 236 12.29 31.88 8.04
CA ALA A 236 13.27 32.90 8.41
C ALA A 236 14.31 33.19 7.31
N VAL A 237 14.59 32.22 6.44
CA VAL A 237 15.39 32.38 5.21
C VAL A 237 14.58 33.12 4.14
N ALA A 238 13.36 32.69 3.85
CA ALA A 238 12.50 33.33 2.85
C ALA A 238 12.23 34.81 3.19
N HIS A 239 11.95 35.12 4.46
CA HIS A 239 11.79 36.50 4.94
C HIS A 239 13.08 37.31 4.73
N ALA A 240 14.26 36.77 5.07
CA ALA A 240 15.52 37.50 4.90
C ALA A 240 15.90 37.70 3.43
N MET A 241 15.48 36.79 2.54
CA MET A 241 15.61 36.97 1.09
C MET A 241 14.70 38.09 0.58
N LEU A 242 13.43 38.11 0.99
CA LEU A 242 12.45 39.13 0.58
C LEU A 242 12.79 40.51 1.15
N ASP A 243 13.13 40.60 2.43
CA ASP A 243 13.54 41.84 3.11
C ASP A 243 14.81 42.46 2.47
N ALA A 244 15.73 41.63 1.97
CA ALA A 244 16.87 42.08 1.19
C ALA A 244 16.48 42.63 -0.19
N PHE A 245 15.43 42.10 -0.83
CA PHE A 245 14.87 42.64 -2.07
C PHE A 245 14.13 43.97 -1.83
N ASP A 246 13.33 44.06 -0.78
CA ASP A 246 12.62 45.29 -0.38
C ASP A 246 13.62 46.43 -0.10
N HIS A 247 14.72 46.14 0.59
CA HIS A 247 15.77 47.11 0.93
C HIS A 247 16.89 47.28 -0.12
N ARG A 248 16.83 46.54 -1.24
CA ARG A 248 17.86 46.51 -2.31
C ARG A 248 19.27 46.18 -1.79
N ASP A 249 19.38 45.28 -0.81
CA ASP A 249 20.66 44.89 -0.18
C ASP A 249 21.16 43.51 -0.67
N GLN A 250 21.99 43.52 -1.72
CA GLN A 250 22.66 42.31 -2.22
C GLN A 250 23.54 41.62 -1.16
N ALA A 251 24.13 42.35 -0.21
CA ALA A 251 24.99 41.76 0.81
C ALA A 251 24.18 40.99 1.86
N TYR A 252 23.02 41.53 2.26
CA TYR A 252 22.06 40.84 3.12
C TYR A 252 21.42 39.64 2.40
N TYR A 253 21.06 39.79 1.12
CA TYR A 253 20.58 38.67 0.29
C TYR A 253 21.62 37.54 0.24
N ASN A 254 22.89 37.87 -0.02
CA ASN A 254 23.98 36.89 -0.04
C ASN A 254 24.16 36.20 1.32
N GLN A 255 23.95 36.90 2.43
CA GLN A 255 23.97 36.30 3.77
C GLN A 255 22.80 35.32 3.97
N ALA A 256 21.61 35.62 3.46
CA ALA A 256 20.46 34.71 3.48
C ALA A 256 20.67 33.47 2.59
N ALA A 257 21.16 33.65 1.36
CA ALA A 257 21.47 32.58 0.40
C ALA A 257 22.63 31.67 0.85
N ALA A 258 23.50 32.15 1.75
CA ALA A 258 24.57 31.37 2.36
C ALA A 258 24.13 30.52 3.57
N ARG A 259 22.90 30.69 4.10
CA ARG A 259 22.41 29.91 5.25
C ARG A 259 22.34 28.41 4.95
N GLN A 260 22.65 27.59 5.95
CA GLN A 260 22.74 26.13 5.82
C GLN A 260 21.46 25.48 5.25
N HIS A 261 20.29 26.04 5.57
CA HIS A 261 18.98 25.59 5.09
C HIS A 261 18.81 25.67 3.57
N VAL A 262 19.39 26.70 2.93
CA VAL A 262 19.47 26.79 1.45
C VAL A 262 20.34 25.68 0.89
N GLY A 263 21.42 25.32 1.59
CA GLY A 263 22.25 24.14 1.30
C GLY A 263 21.58 22.79 1.57
N PHE A 264 20.36 22.76 2.11
CA PHE A 264 19.56 21.56 2.31
C PHE A 264 18.34 21.45 1.36
N LEU A 265 18.29 22.30 0.33
CA LEU A 265 17.36 22.22 -0.80
C LEU A 265 17.94 21.29 -1.90
N ASP A 266 17.24 21.18 -3.04
CA ASP A 266 17.82 20.55 -4.22
C ASP A 266 19.06 21.32 -4.73
N ASN A 267 20.02 20.62 -5.35
CA ASN A 267 21.28 21.21 -5.80
C ASN A 267 21.10 22.30 -6.88
N GLU A 268 20.09 22.19 -7.74
CA GLU A 268 19.80 23.21 -8.75
C GLU A 268 19.13 24.42 -8.11
N ILE A 269 18.18 24.21 -7.19
CA ILE A 269 17.53 25.28 -6.39
C ILE A 269 18.58 26.02 -5.53
N ALA A 270 19.48 25.30 -4.87
CA ALA A 270 20.52 25.87 -4.01
C ALA A 270 21.60 26.62 -4.80
N ARG A 271 21.82 26.28 -6.07
CA ARG A 271 22.66 27.06 -6.99
C ARG A 271 21.93 28.30 -7.49
N LEU A 272 20.66 28.15 -7.88
CA LEU A 272 19.78 29.25 -8.29
C LEU A 272 19.72 30.33 -7.19
N ALA A 273 19.46 29.94 -5.95
CA ALA A 273 19.40 30.83 -4.78
C ALA A 273 20.65 31.72 -4.62
N ARG A 274 21.83 31.22 -5.01
CA ARG A 274 23.13 31.91 -4.83
C ARG A 274 23.57 32.76 -6.01
N GLY A 275 22.91 32.66 -7.17
CA GLY A 275 23.16 33.51 -8.35
C GLY A 275 22.05 34.52 -8.64
N ILE A 276 21.08 34.65 -7.74
CA ILE A 276 20.08 35.73 -7.77
C ILE A 276 20.76 37.06 -7.43
N VAL A 277 20.52 38.05 -8.30
CA VAL A 277 20.95 39.43 -8.12
C VAL A 277 19.73 40.29 -7.78
N VAL A 278 19.85 41.01 -6.66
CA VAL A 278 18.95 42.09 -6.26
C VAL A 278 19.33 43.31 -7.10
N ALA A 279 18.43 43.76 -7.99
CA ALA A 279 18.73 44.87 -8.89
C ALA A 279 18.71 46.22 -8.16
N ASP A 280 19.73 47.06 -8.42
CA ASP A 280 19.91 48.37 -7.78
C ASP A 280 18.95 49.45 -8.31
N ASP A 281 18.57 49.46 -9.60
CA ASP A 281 17.81 50.59 -10.16
C ASP A 281 16.85 50.31 -11.36
N LEU A 282 15.73 51.04 -11.29
CA LEU A 282 14.53 51.27 -12.11
C LEU A 282 14.30 50.75 -13.55
N ILE A 283 15.18 49.99 -14.21
CA ILE A 283 14.92 49.49 -15.60
C ILE A 283 15.06 47.96 -15.75
N SER A 284 15.87 47.30 -14.92
CA SER A 284 15.95 45.84 -14.85
C SER A 284 15.27 45.33 -13.59
N GLY A 285 14.26 44.46 -13.73
CA GLY A 285 13.81 43.64 -12.60
C GLY A 285 14.95 42.76 -12.09
N GLY A 286 14.96 42.45 -10.78
CA GLY A 286 15.92 41.50 -10.21
C GLY A 286 15.77 40.09 -10.80
N GLY A 287 16.75 39.22 -10.55
CA GLY A 287 16.71 37.85 -11.07
C GLY A 287 18.05 37.14 -11.14
N TYR A 288 18.05 35.91 -11.65
CA TYR A 288 19.25 35.07 -11.71
C TYR A 288 20.13 35.35 -12.95
N VAL A 289 21.38 35.76 -12.70
CA VAL A 289 22.37 36.18 -13.72
C VAL A 289 23.40 35.08 -13.94
N ASP A 290 23.65 34.72 -15.21
CA ASP A 290 24.69 33.73 -15.54
C ASP A 290 26.11 34.32 -15.50
N ALA A 291 27.09 33.47 -15.19
CA ALA A 291 28.51 33.82 -15.12
C ALA A 291 29.13 34.26 -16.47
N GLU A 292 28.39 34.17 -17.58
CA GLU A 292 28.79 34.65 -18.91
C GLU A 292 28.13 35.99 -19.32
N GLY A 293 27.30 36.58 -18.46
CA GLY A 293 26.97 38.02 -18.51
C GLY A 293 26.14 38.49 -19.72
N SER A 294 24.88 38.06 -19.82
CA SER A 294 23.89 38.77 -20.64
C SER A 294 22.50 38.78 -20.00
N SER A 295 21.76 39.87 -20.17
CA SER A 295 20.39 40.05 -19.69
C SER A 295 19.43 40.19 -20.88
N GLN A 296 18.39 39.35 -20.92
CA GLN A 296 17.28 39.51 -21.86
C GLN A 296 15.95 39.12 -21.22
N SER A 297 15.07 40.10 -21.05
CA SER A 297 13.63 39.91 -21.01
C SER A 297 12.93 41.07 -21.73
N GLN A 298 12.36 40.78 -22.89
CA GLN A 298 11.34 41.64 -23.49
C GLN A 298 9.97 40.98 -23.26
N ARG A 299 9.23 41.46 -22.27
CA ARG A 299 7.77 41.25 -22.17
C ARG A 299 7.11 42.62 -22.32
N GLN A 300 6.13 42.71 -23.22
CA GLN A 300 5.37 43.95 -23.42
C GLN A 300 4.42 44.18 -22.24
N HIS A 301 4.19 45.44 -21.86
CA HIS A 301 3.23 45.82 -20.84
C HIS A 301 2.29 46.91 -21.34
N GLN A 302 0.99 46.71 -21.11
CA GLN A 302 -0.03 47.75 -21.17
C GLN A 302 -0.15 48.37 -19.77
N GLN A 303 -0.17 49.70 -19.67
CA GLN A 303 -0.38 50.41 -18.40
C GLN A 303 -1.89 50.58 -18.11
N PRO A 304 -2.27 50.99 -16.87
CA PRO A 304 -2.45 52.44 -16.67
C PRO A 304 -2.03 53.02 -15.28
N PHE A 305 -1.19 54.06 -15.33
CA PHE A 305 -1.32 55.37 -14.63
C PHE A 305 -1.31 55.53 -13.08
N TYR A 306 -0.18 56.06 -12.55
CA TYR A 306 -0.01 57.12 -11.51
C TYR A 306 -0.58 56.97 -10.05
N PRO A 307 -0.12 57.77 -9.04
CA PRO A 307 1.08 58.64 -8.93
C PRO A 307 2.00 58.34 -7.71
N GLN A 308 3.12 59.06 -7.60
CA GLN A 308 4.17 58.94 -6.56
C GLN A 308 3.93 59.81 -5.30
N GLN A 309 4.60 59.51 -4.17
CA GLN A 309 5.38 60.50 -3.38
C GLN A 309 6.30 59.94 -2.26
N GLN A 310 7.60 60.27 -2.35
CA GLN A 310 8.58 60.70 -1.31
C GLN A 310 8.71 59.99 0.08
N GLY A 311 9.94 59.55 0.43
CA GLY A 311 10.45 59.35 1.81
C GLY A 311 11.38 60.51 2.23
N PRO A 312 12.58 60.33 2.86
CA PRO A 312 13.09 59.41 3.91
C PRO A 312 13.42 60.27 5.21
N PRO A 313 14.53 60.20 6.01
CA PRO A 313 15.58 59.18 6.33
C PRO A 313 16.01 58.99 7.83
N ARG A 314 16.70 57.86 8.16
CA ARG A 314 17.96 57.57 8.98
C ARG A 314 18.46 58.50 10.16
N PRO A 315 19.59 58.23 10.92
CA PRO A 315 20.42 57.00 11.25
C PRO A 315 21.02 56.90 12.71
N LEU A 316 21.99 55.96 12.94
CA LEU A 316 23.04 55.84 14.03
C LEU A 316 22.62 55.31 15.43
N GLY A 317 23.47 54.66 16.28
CA GLY A 317 24.92 54.35 16.29
C GLY A 317 25.37 53.28 17.36
N PRO A 318 26.69 53.00 17.60
CA PRO A 318 27.17 51.67 18.08
C PRO A 318 28.15 51.57 19.30
N GLY A 319 28.51 50.32 19.72
CA GLY A 319 29.67 49.90 20.58
C GLY A 319 29.40 48.57 21.34
N SER A 320 30.31 47.72 21.89
CA SER A 320 31.78 47.51 21.92
C SER A 320 32.15 46.61 23.15
N GLY A 321 33.06 45.61 23.09
CA GLY A 321 33.72 45.05 24.31
C GLY A 321 34.33 43.61 24.28
N PRO A 322 35.56 43.29 24.81
CA PRO A 322 36.30 42.04 24.46
C PRO A 322 37.11 41.25 25.56
N MET A 323 37.84 40.16 25.14
CA MET A 323 39.00 39.44 25.77
C MET A 323 38.76 38.25 26.77
N ARG A 324 39.64 37.24 27.04
CA ARG A 324 40.85 36.63 26.36
C ARG A 324 41.22 35.19 26.88
N GLN A 325 42.19 34.55 26.20
CA GLN A 325 42.90 33.22 26.32
C GLN A 325 43.82 33.02 27.59
N PRO A 326 44.69 31.95 27.81
CA PRO A 326 45.23 30.84 26.95
C PRO A 326 45.44 29.40 27.58
N SER A 327 46.23 28.51 26.91
CA SER A 327 46.64 27.12 27.28
C SER A 327 48.20 26.91 27.12
N PRO A 328 48.92 25.73 26.98
CA PRO A 328 48.61 24.41 26.36
C PRO A 328 49.33 23.12 26.96
N TYR A 329 49.45 22.01 26.16
CA TYR A 329 50.46 20.88 26.20
C TYR A 329 50.42 19.77 27.31
N GLN A 330 51.03 18.55 27.21
CA GLN A 330 51.36 17.59 26.10
C GLN A 330 51.84 16.16 26.60
N GLN A 331 51.55 15.07 25.84
CA GLN A 331 52.33 13.78 25.61
C GLN A 331 52.73 12.81 26.79
N THR A 332 53.12 11.49 26.67
CA THR A 332 52.92 10.34 25.70
C THR A 332 53.34 8.93 26.25
N THR A 333 52.68 7.84 25.76
CA THR A 333 53.17 6.42 25.48
C THR A 333 53.52 5.32 26.53
N ARG A 334 52.89 4.14 26.29
CA ARG A 334 53.40 2.71 26.24
C ARG A 334 53.47 1.73 27.47
N LEU A 335 52.56 0.75 27.44
CA LEU A 335 52.72 -0.74 27.36
C LEU A 335 53.06 -1.70 28.56
N LEU A 336 52.37 -2.87 28.50
CA LEU A 336 52.72 -4.28 28.86
C LEU A 336 52.23 -5.00 30.16
N ALA A 337 51.32 -5.96 29.94
CA ALA A 337 51.26 -7.37 30.41
C ALA A 337 51.05 -7.79 31.90
N GLY A 338 50.17 -8.79 32.12
CA GLY A 338 49.96 -9.55 33.36
C GLY A 338 49.13 -10.84 33.13
N ARG A 339 49.28 -11.91 33.93
CA ARG A 339 48.88 -13.30 33.59
C ARG A 339 48.04 -14.04 34.66
N LEU A 340 47.01 -14.77 34.20
CA LEU A 340 46.53 -16.11 34.63
C LEU A 340 45.89 -16.39 36.03
N VAL A 341 45.23 -17.57 36.06
CA VAL A 341 44.85 -18.48 37.18
C VAL A 341 43.40 -18.43 37.72
N ARG A 342 42.71 -19.58 37.60
CA ARG A 342 41.65 -20.09 38.52
C ARG A 342 42.29 -21.25 39.34
N PRO A 343 41.78 -21.59 40.54
CA PRO A 343 41.00 -22.83 40.62
C PRO A 343 39.88 -22.91 41.70
N SER A 344 39.14 -24.02 41.62
CA SER A 344 38.31 -24.80 42.58
C SER A 344 38.62 -24.69 44.11
N THR A 345 37.78 -25.07 45.11
CA THR A 345 36.41 -25.69 45.24
C THR A 345 36.03 -25.86 46.73
N LEU A 346 34.78 -26.30 47.04
CA LEU A 346 34.29 -26.84 48.34
C LEU A 346 34.16 -25.76 49.46
N THR A 347 33.36 -25.89 50.53
CA THR A 347 32.61 -26.95 51.26
C THR A 347 31.26 -26.38 51.78
N SER A 348 30.40 -27.04 52.58
CA SER A 348 29.77 -28.38 52.63
C SER A 348 28.78 -28.41 53.85
N THR A 349 28.18 -29.55 54.20
CA THR A 349 27.30 -29.82 55.39
C THR A 349 25.87 -29.25 55.40
N SER A 350 24.87 -29.86 56.06
CA SER A 350 24.53 -31.30 56.27
C SER A 350 23.12 -31.46 56.91
N GLY A 351 22.46 -32.61 56.69
CA GLY A 351 21.22 -33.02 57.39
C GLY A 351 19.97 -33.01 56.48
N SER A 352 19.25 -34.07 56.08
CA SER A 352 19.07 -35.49 56.48
C SER A 352 17.67 -35.75 57.02
N LEU A 353 16.81 -36.44 56.24
CA LEU A 353 16.09 -37.66 56.66
C LEU A 353 15.22 -38.30 55.53
N ALA A 354 15.16 -39.63 55.58
CA ALA A 354 14.19 -40.63 55.07
C ALA A 354 12.88 -40.19 54.34
N THR A 355 12.28 -40.93 53.36
CA THR A 355 12.59 -42.27 52.77
C THR A 355 11.78 -42.57 51.48
N LYS A 356 12.31 -43.45 50.59
CA LYS A 356 11.64 -44.31 49.56
C LYS A 356 10.80 -43.60 48.46
N SER A 357 11.15 -43.63 47.16
CA SER A 357 11.25 -44.77 46.19
C SER A 357 9.93 -45.52 45.97
N VAL A 358 9.37 -45.63 44.75
CA VAL A 358 9.83 -46.51 43.64
C VAL A 358 9.86 -45.79 42.27
N SER A 359 10.72 -46.24 41.35
CA SER A 359 10.90 -45.71 39.98
C SER A 359 10.06 -46.42 38.91
N SER A 360 9.70 -45.69 37.84
CA SER A 360 9.13 -46.23 36.60
C SER A 360 10.14 -47.02 35.75
N THR A 361 9.69 -48.09 35.09
CA THR A 361 10.42 -48.79 34.01
C THR A 361 9.64 -48.79 32.70
N ALA A 362 10.35 -48.86 31.58
CA ALA A 362 9.84 -48.53 30.25
C ALA A 362 9.03 -49.63 29.57
N LEU A 363 8.14 -49.23 28.66
CA LEU A 363 7.57 -50.07 27.60
C LEU A 363 7.74 -49.39 26.23
N LYS A 364 8.12 -50.18 25.22
CA LYS A 364 8.21 -49.77 23.82
C LYS A 364 6.96 -50.20 23.05
N PRO A 365 6.46 -49.41 22.09
CA PRO A 365 5.68 -49.92 20.97
C PRO A 365 6.58 -50.49 19.86
N THR A 366 6.07 -51.46 19.10
CA THR A 366 6.70 -52.09 17.93
C THR A 366 6.29 -51.43 16.61
N PRO A 367 7.04 -51.64 15.50
CA PRO A 367 6.70 -51.05 14.20
C PRO A 367 5.52 -51.76 13.52
N VAL A 368 4.71 -51.01 12.78
CA VAL A 368 3.66 -51.53 11.87
C VAL A 368 4.20 -51.56 10.44
N ALA A 369 3.99 -52.66 9.73
CA ALA A 369 4.60 -52.91 8.42
C ALA A 369 3.84 -52.27 7.25
N ARG A 370 4.57 -51.99 6.16
CA ARG A 370 3.97 -51.78 4.82
C ARG A 370 3.25 -53.07 4.39
N ILE A 371 2.05 -52.93 3.83
CA ILE A 371 1.46 -53.91 2.93
C ILE A 371 1.24 -53.23 1.58
N VAL A 372 1.79 -53.83 0.52
CA VAL A 372 1.52 -53.48 -0.88
C VAL A 372 0.95 -54.74 -1.51
N THR A 373 -0.23 -54.64 -2.12
CA THR A 373 -0.83 -55.74 -2.88
C THR A 373 -1.44 -55.21 -4.17
N GLU A 374 -0.85 -55.60 -5.29
CA GLU A 374 -1.39 -55.42 -6.64
C GLU A 374 -2.54 -56.41 -6.93
N PRO A 375 -3.33 -56.21 -8.01
CA PRO A 375 -4.63 -56.86 -8.16
C PRO A 375 -4.55 -58.31 -8.63
N LEU A 376 -5.44 -59.15 -8.08
CA LEU A 376 -5.66 -60.53 -8.52
C LEU A 376 -6.99 -60.66 -9.27
N CYS A 377 -6.90 -60.95 -10.57
CA CYS A 377 -8.04 -61.32 -11.40
C CYS A 377 -8.47 -62.76 -11.11
N MET A 378 -9.78 -63.01 -10.93
CA MET A 378 -10.37 -64.35 -10.93
C MET A 378 -11.77 -64.36 -11.57
N THR A 379 -12.17 -65.51 -12.09
CA THR A 379 -13.20 -65.66 -13.12
C THR A 379 -14.60 -65.99 -12.59
N GLY A 380 -15.61 -65.79 -13.43
CA GLY A 380 -17.02 -65.86 -13.02
C GLY A 380 -17.64 -67.26 -13.03
N SER A 381 -18.24 -67.65 -11.91
CA SER A 381 -19.25 -68.73 -11.84
C SER A 381 -20.35 -68.53 -10.78
N SER A 382 -20.38 -67.37 -10.10
CA SER A 382 -21.22 -67.11 -8.92
C SER A 382 -22.55 -66.36 -9.19
N GLN A 383 -22.93 -66.17 -10.45
CA GLN A 383 -23.86 -65.09 -10.85
C GLN A 383 -25.37 -65.46 -10.89
N ARG A 384 -25.79 -66.62 -10.36
CA ARG A 384 -27.18 -67.14 -10.53
C ARG A 384 -27.91 -67.64 -9.26
N ARG A 385 -27.57 -67.14 -8.06
CA ARG A 385 -28.34 -67.42 -6.81
C ARG A 385 -28.64 -66.20 -5.92
N LEU A 386 -28.69 -64.98 -6.50
CA LEU A 386 -29.10 -63.75 -5.80
C LEU A 386 -30.24 -62.97 -6.50
N ALA A 387 -30.83 -63.53 -7.56
CA ALA A 387 -31.76 -62.82 -8.45
C ALA A 387 -33.25 -62.93 -8.10
N SER A 388 -33.61 -63.37 -6.87
CA SER A 388 -35.01 -63.62 -6.49
C SER A 388 -35.43 -63.10 -5.10
N PHE A 389 -34.58 -62.33 -4.41
CA PHE A 389 -34.89 -61.78 -3.07
C PHE A 389 -35.10 -60.26 -3.01
N PHE A 390 -34.90 -59.54 -4.12
CA PHE A 390 -35.16 -58.10 -4.23
C PHE A 390 -36.38 -57.81 -5.12
N SER A 391 -37.54 -58.33 -4.70
CA SER A 391 -38.85 -57.92 -5.20
C SER A 391 -39.79 -57.61 -4.03
N SER A 392 -39.41 -56.61 -3.24
CA SER A 392 -40.35 -55.86 -2.39
C SER A 392 -40.12 -54.38 -2.63
N ALA A 393 -41.19 -53.64 -2.92
CA ALA A 393 -41.11 -52.24 -3.30
C ALA A 393 -40.95 -51.35 -2.05
N THR A 394 -39.75 -51.33 -1.47
CA THR A 394 -39.38 -50.22 -0.59
C THR A 394 -39.41 -48.93 -1.39
N LYS A 395 -40.37 -48.05 -1.10
CA LYS A 395 -40.30 -46.65 -1.51
C LYS A 395 -39.04 -46.06 -0.85
N ALA A 396 -37.93 -46.08 -1.56
CA ALA A 396 -36.74 -45.34 -1.17
C ALA A 396 -37.18 -43.89 -0.92
N LYS A 397 -36.98 -43.40 0.31
CA LYS A 397 -37.07 -41.95 0.55
C LYS A 397 -36.07 -41.32 -0.40
N GLN A 398 -36.55 -40.55 -1.38
CA GLN A 398 -35.69 -39.65 -2.11
C GLN A 398 -35.03 -38.74 -1.07
N VAL A 399 -33.76 -38.99 -0.79
CA VAL A 399 -32.92 -38.03 -0.10
C VAL A 399 -32.88 -36.84 -1.05
N LYS A 400 -33.66 -35.79 -0.74
CA LYS A 400 -33.58 -34.53 -1.49
C LYS A 400 -32.11 -34.12 -1.47
N ALA A 401 -31.50 -34.01 -2.64
CA ALA A 401 -30.15 -33.50 -2.74
C ALA A 401 -30.12 -32.13 -2.04
N VAL A 402 -29.19 -31.94 -1.10
CA VAL A 402 -28.97 -30.63 -0.51
C VAL A 402 -28.56 -29.71 -1.66
N PRO A 403 -29.26 -28.58 -1.88
CA PRO A 403 -28.92 -27.69 -2.99
C PRO A 403 -27.50 -27.17 -2.80
N GLN A 404 -26.77 -26.97 -3.90
CA GLN A 404 -25.41 -26.44 -3.86
C GLN A 404 -25.38 -25.04 -4.48
N TYR A 405 -24.64 -24.14 -3.85
CA TYR A 405 -24.48 -22.73 -4.19
C TYR A 405 -22.98 -22.38 -4.07
N GLY A 406 -22.51 -21.29 -4.68
CA GLY A 406 -21.07 -20.96 -4.70
C GLY A 406 -20.51 -20.42 -3.40
N GLN A 407 -21.37 -20.10 -2.44
CA GLN A 407 -21.00 -19.77 -1.06
C GLN A 407 -21.79 -20.61 -0.04
N PRO A 408 -21.33 -20.67 1.23
CA PRO A 408 -22.15 -21.17 2.33
C PRO A 408 -23.48 -20.43 2.44
N THR A 409 -24.54 -21.19 2.73
CA THR A 409 -25.89 -20.67 3.05
C THR A 409 -26.36 -21.37 4.33
N TRP A 410 -27.30 -20.81 5.08
CA TRP A 410 -27.83 -21.47 6.29
C TRP A 410 -28.48 -22.84 5.99
N MET A 411 -28.93 -23.07 4.75
CA MET A 411 -29.45 -24.36 4.28
C MET A 411 -28.35 -25.40 4.03
N THR A 412 -27.17 -24.97 3.59
CA THR A 412 -26.04 -25.85 3.22
C THR A 412 -25.03 -26.03 4.36
N HIS A 413 -24.88 -25.02 5.21
CA HIS A 413 -23.91 -24.98 6.31
C HIS A 413 -24.59 -24.52 7.63
N PRO A 414 -25.60 -25.25 8.15
CA PRO A 414 -26.29 -24.90 9.40
C PRO A 414 -25.41 -25.03 10.67
N HIS A 415 -24.18 -25.54 10.52
CA HIS A 415 -23.14 -25.56 11.55
C HIS A 415 -22.32 -24.26 11.60
N LEU A 416 -22.40 -23.43 10.54
CA LEU A 416 -21.67 -22.17 10.39
C LEU A 416 -22.60 -20.95 10.47
N MET A 417 -23.84 -21.06 9.97
CA MET A 417 -24.79 -19.96 9.88
C MET A 417 -26.20 -20.37 10.30
N LYS A 418 -26.91 -19.47 10.99
CA LYS A 418 -28.28 -19.68 11.47
C LYS A 418 -29.31 -19.37 10.37
N GLN A 419 -30.51 -19.91 10.49
CA GLN A 419 -31.61 -19.61 9.56
C GLN A 419 -31.88 -18.09 9.50
N GLY A 420 -31.81 -17.51 8.30
CA GLY A 420 -31.96 -16.07 8.06
C GLY A 420 -30.64 -15.28 8.04
N GLU A 421 -29.49 -15.91 8.30
CA GLU A 421 -28.16 -15.35 8.06
C GLU A 421 -27.75 -15.53 6.59
N ILE A 422 -27.21 -14.47 5.98
CA ILE A 422 -26.64 -14.49 4.62
C ILE A 422 -25.15 -14.84 4.67
N THR A 423 -24.46 -14.28 5.66
CA THR A 423 -23.06 -14.58 6.00
C THR A 423 -22.95 -14.78 7.52
N PRO A 424 -21.93 -15.46 8.06
CA PRO A 424 -21.93 -15.91 9.46
C PRO A 424 -22.17 -14.79 10.49
N GLY A 425 -23.33 -14.82 11.15
CA GLY A 425 -23.75 -13.80 12.12
C GLY A 425 -24.43 -12.54 11.55
N LEU A 426 -24.49 -12.35 10.22
CA LEU A 426 -25.15 -11.20 9.57
C LEU A 426 -26.45 -11.62 8.88
N THR A 427 -27.56 -11.01 9.30
CA THR A 427 -28.91 -11.37 8.85
C THR A 427 -29.30 -10.71 7.53
N ALA A 428 -30.24 -11.31 6.80
CA ALA A 428 -30.85 -10.70 5.61
C ALA A 428 -31.41 -9.28 5.90
N THR A 429 -32.01 -9.09 7.07
CA THR A 429 -32.53 -7.80 7.56
C THR A 429 -31.42 -6.75 7.76
N GLU A 430 -30.20 -7.17 8.13
CA GLU A 430 -29.09 -6.23 8.30
C GLU A 430 -28.53 -5.77 6.95
N TYR A 431 -28.39 -6.69 5.98
CA TYR A 431 -28.07 -6.31 4.60
C TYR A 431 -29.16 -5.44 3.95
N GLU A 432 -30.44 -5.68 4.28
CA GLU A 432 -31.54 -4.80 3.88
C GLU A 432 -31.39 -3.40 4.49
N LEU A 433 -31.15 -3.30 5.80
CA LEU A 433 -30.97 -2.02 6.49
C LEU A 433 -29.82 -1.19 5.90
N ARG A 434 -28.68 -1.81 5.57
CA ARG A 434 -27.53 -1.13 4.94
C ARG A 434 -27.91 -0.52 3.59
N ARG A 435 -28.64 -1.26 2.76
CA ARG A 435 -29.14 -0.76 1.46
C ARG A 435 -30.19 0.32 1.65
N THR A 436 -31.11 0.18 2.61
CA THR A 436 -32.11 1.20 2.94
C THR A 436 -31.45 2.51 3.37
N LEU A 437 -30.53 2.48 4.34
CA LEU A 437 -29.81 3.67 4.81
C LEU A 437 -29.02 4.36 3.69
N LEU A 438 -28.34 3.58 2.84
CA LEU A 438 -27.68 4.11 1.65
C LEU A 438 -28.69 4.80 0.73
N MET A 439 -29.74 4.09 0.32
CA MET A 439 -30.70 4.60 -0.67
C MET A 439 -31.54 5.77 -0.13
N GLU A 440 -31.86 5.81 1.16
CA GLU A 440 -32.53 6.92 1.82
C GLU A 440 -31.71 8.22 1.73
N SER A 441 -30.39 8.15 1.89
CA SER A 441 -29.49 9.31 1.83
C SER A 441 -29.42 10.01 0.46
N LEU A 442 -29.81 9.32 -0.62
CA LEU A 442 -29.71 9.82 -2.00
C LEU A 442 -30.94 10.64 -2.43
N PRO A 443 -30.81 11.61 -3.35
CA PRO A 443 -31.98 12.29 -3.93
C PRO A 443 -32.89 11.33 -4.71
N LYS A 444 -34.12 11.76 -5.05
CA LYS A 444 -34.96 11.04 -6.02
C LYS A 444 -34.24 10.95 -7.38
N GLY A 445 -34.61 9.97 -8.21
CA GLY A 445 -33.96 9.75 -9.51
C GLY A 445 -32.51 9.26 -9.39
N SER A 446 -32.17 8.57 -8.30
CA SER A 446 -30.85 7.98 -8.07
C SER A 446 -30.78 6.51 -8.43
N ILE A 447 -29.60 6.07 -8.87
CA ILE A 447 -29.24 4.66 -9.06
C ILE A 447 -27.88 4.39 -8.42
N VAL A 448 -27.78 3.29 -7.66
CA VAL A 448 -26.51 2.76 -7.16
C VAL A 448 -26.10 1.56 -8.01
N ILE A 449 -24.83 1.52 -8.40
CA ILE A 449 -24.22 0.41 -9.12
C ILE A 449 -22.99 -0.02 -8.33
N SER A 450 -22.94 -1.28 -7.89
CA SER A 450 -21.79 -1.85 -7.19
C SER A 450 -21.38 -3.17 -7.85
N THR A 451 -20.09 -3.41 -8.03
CA THR A 451 -19.55 -4.57 -8.76
C THR A 451 -18.66 -5.41 -7.86
N SER A 452 -18.79 -6.73 -7.97
CA SER A 452 -17.89 -7.68 -7.32
C SER A 452 -16.46 -7.54 -7.84
N TYR A 453 -15.49 -8.12 -7.14
CA TYR A 453 -14.18 -8.42 -7.72
C TYR A 453 -14.28 -9.57 -8.74
N ARG A 454 -13.24 -9.70 -9.56
CA ARG A 454 -13.01 -10.84 -10.46
C ARG A 454 -12.00 -11.80 -9.84
N THR A 455 -12.01 -13.06 -10.27
CA THR A 455 -10.96 -14.04 -9.95
C THR A 455 -9.58 -13.52 -10.38
N ARG A 456 -8.62 -13.46 -9.46
CA ARG A 456 -7.22 -13.08 -9.73
C ARG A 456 -6.35 -14.34 -9.89
N TYR A 457 -5.41 -14.30 -10.82
CA TYR A 457 -4.55 -15.43 -11.16
C TYR A 457 -3.10 -15.21 -10.68
N MET A 458 -2.53 -16.22 -10.01
CA MET A 458 -1.13 -16.28 -9.60
C MET A 458 -0.22 -16.66 -10.77
N THR A 459 -0.72 -17.55 -11.64
CA THR A 459 -0.13 -17.91 -12.93
C THR A 459 -1.22 -18.50 -13.82
N ASN A 460 -0.90 -18.87 -15.06
CA ASN A 460 -1.85 -19.35 -16.07
C ASN A 460 -2.86 -20.38 -15.50
N ASN A 461 -4.13 -19.99 -15.40
CA ASN A 461 -5.26 -20.78 -14.89
C ASN A 461 -5.13 -21.26 -13.42
N ILE A 462 -4.17 -20.76 -12.64
CA ILE A 462 -4.05 -21.00 -11.19
C ILE A 462 -4.45 -19.72 -10.46
N PHE A 463 -5.59 -19.76 -9.78
CA PHE A 463 -6.15 -18.61 -9.07
C PHE A 463 -5.59 -18.44 -7.66
N TYR A 464 -5.59 -17.20 -7.18
CA TYR A 464 -5.51 -16.91 -5.74
C TYR A 464 -6.83 -17.27 -5.05
N PRO A 465 -6.85 -17.50 -3.73
CA PRO A 465 -8.09 -17.52 -2.95
C PRO A 465 -8.94 -16.28 -3.27
N PHE A 466 -10.24 -16.48 -3.51
CA PHE A 466 -11.13 -15.36 -3.81
C PHE A 466 -11.40 -14.54 -2.55
N HIS A 467 -11.36 -13.21 -2.71
CA HIS A 467 -11.74 -12.21 -1.74
C HIS A 467 -12.58 -11.17 -2.48
N GLN A 468 -13.62 -10.64 -1.83
CA GLN A 468 -14.66 -9.87 -2.49
C GLN A 468 -14.40 -8.36 -2.39
N ASN A 469 -14.97 -7.57 -3.30
CA ASN A 469 -15.05 -6.12 -3.09
C ASN A 469 -15.82 -5.85 -1.79
N THR A 470 -15.20 -5.18 -0.83
CA THR A 470 -15.74 -5.05 0.53
C THR A 470 -17.00 -4.20 0.58
N ASP A 471 -17.14 -3.18 -0.28
CA ASP A 471 -18.37 -2.38 -0.40
C ASP A 471 -19.54 -3.19 -1.01
N PHE A 472 -19.29 -3.95 -2.09
CA PHE A 472 -20.26 -4.88 -2.67
C PHE A 472 -20.68 -5.96 -1.65
N TYR A 473 -19.73 -6.55 -0.92
CA TYR A 473 -20.01 -7.54 0.11
C TYR A 473 -20.77 -6.91 1.29
N TYR A 474 -20.44 -5.69 1.71
CA TYR A 474 -21.17 -4.96 2.76
C TYR A 474 -22.65 -4.75 2.40
N LEU A 475 -22.97 -4.46 1.14
CA LEU A 475 -24.35 -4.22 0.68
C LEU A 475 -25.19 -5.48 0.41
N CYS A 476 -24.59 -6.66 0.22
CA CYS A 476 -25.38 -7.87 -0.11
C CYS A 476 -24.89 -9.21 0.42
N GLY A 477 -23.66 -9.35 0.93
CA GLY A 477 -23.11 -10.62 1.42
C GLY A 477 -22.85 -11.67 0.33
N PHE A 478 -22.83 -11.28 -0.95
CA PHE A 478 -22.62 -12.17 -2.09
C PHE A 478 -21.12 -12.38 -2.39
N ASN A 479 -20.66 -13.62 -2.42
CA ASN A 479 -19.23 -13.99 -2.45
C ASN A 479 -18.85 -14.85 -3.68
N GLU A 480 -19.49 -14.61 -4.82
CA GLU A 480 -19.04 -15.12 -6.13
C GLU A 480 -18.47 -13.97 -6.99
N PRO A 481 -17.53 -14.26 -7.90
CA PRO A 481 -16.90 -13.26 -8.77
C PRO A 481 -17.82 -12.80 -9.90
N ASP A 482 -17.32 -11.84 -10.69
CA ASP A 482 -17.87 -11.43 -11.99
C ASP A 482 -19.36 -11.03 -11.98
N SER A 483 -19.81 -10.44 -10.88
CA SER A 483 -21.21 -10.15 -10.55
C SER A 483 -21.42 -8.67 -10.20
N ALA A 484 -22.67 -8.19 -10.20
CA ALA A 484 -23.01 -6.81 -9.86
C ALA A 484 -24.38 -6.67 -9.17
N LEU A 485 -24.51 -5.60 -8.40
CA LEU A 485 -25.70 -5.18 -7.67
C LEU A 485 -26.12 -3.81 -8.21
N VAL A 486 -27.40 -3.67 -8.56
CA VAL A 486 -27.98 -2.41 -9.00
C VAL A 486 -29.19 -2.09 -8.13
N LEU A 487 -29.18 -0.93 -7.48
CA LEU A 487 -30.31 -0.43 -6.67
C LEU A 487 -30.90 0.78 -7.39
N GLU A 488 -32.12 0.63 -7.91
CA GLU A 488 -32.86 1.66 -8.62
C GLU A 488 -33.78 2.38 -7.62
N LYS A 489 -33.56 3.67 -7.29
CA LYS A 489 -34.40 4.36 -6.29
C LYS A 489 -35.80 4.62 -6.84
N ASP A 490 -36.83 4.26 -6.08
CA ASP A 490 -38.22 4.38 -6.47
C ASP A 490 -39.12 4.89 -5.32
N ASP A 491 -40.43 5.00 -5.59
CA ASP A 491 -41.47 5.41 -4.63
C ASP A 491 -42.19 4.19 -4.02
N SER A 492 -41.55 3.02 -3.97
CA SER A 492 -42.08 1.84 -3.28
C SER A 492 -41.94 1.95 -1.76
N THR A 493 -42.58 1.06 -1.01
CA THR A 493 -42.37 0.94 0.45
C THR A 493 -40.98 0.43 0.84
N ARG A 494 -40.19 -0.06 -0.13
CA ARG A 494 -38.76 -0.40 0.04
C ARG A 494 -37.86 0.80 -0.25
N GLY A 495 -38.37 1.80 -0.99
CA GLY A 495 -37.64 2.98 -1.47
C GLY A 495 -36.66 2.71 -2.62
N TYR A 496 -36.47 1.44 -3.00
CA TYR A 496 -35.65 1.03 -4.13
C TYR A 496 -36.04 -0.37 -4.63
N LYS A 497 -35.71 -0.64 -5.89
CA LYS A 497 -35.72 -1.98 -6.50
C LYS A 497 -34.29 -2.53 -6.57
N MET A 498 -34.10 -3.77 -6.17
CA MET A 498 -32.82 -4.50 -6.17
C MET A 498 -32.73 -5.44 -7.37
N THR A 499 -31.77 -5.21 -8.27
CA THR A 499 -31.45 -6.11 -9.38
C THR A 499 -30.04 -6.68 -9.22
N MET A 500 -29.90 -8.01 -9.22
CA MET A 500 -28.60 -8.69 -9.19
C MET A 500 -28.22 -9.28 -10.56
N PHE A 501 -26.97 -9.05 -10.96
CA PHE A 501 -26.34 -9.62 -12.14
C PHE A 501 -25.36 -10.69 -11.66
N VAL A 502 -25.69 -11.97 -11.84
CA VAL A 502 -24.89 -13.10 -11.32
C VAL A 502 -24.70 -14.19 -12.38
N ALA A 503 -23.72 -15.06 -12.19
CA ALA A 503 -23.47 -16.19 -13.08
C ALA A 503 -24.64 -17.21 -13.03
N PRO A 504 -25.23 -17.61 -14.19
CA PRO A 504 -26.22 -18.67 -14.22
C PRO A 504 -25.64 -20.04 -13.80
N LYS A 505 -26.53 -20.92 -13.32
CA LYS A 505 -26.25 -22.36 -13.15
C LYS A 505 -25.79 -22.98 -14.47
N ASN A 506 -24.70 -23.76 -14.43
CA ASN A 506 -24.14 -24.40 -15.61
C ASN A 506 -23.33 -25.63 -15.17
N THR A 507 -23.93 -26.81 -15.33
CA THR A 507 -23.35 -28.08 -14.86
C THR A 507 -21.95 -28.37 -15.39
N ASN A 508 -21.63 -27.92 -16.61
CA ASN A 508 -20.32 -28.17 -17.21
C ASN A 508 -19.24 -27.29 -16.59
N ILE A 509 -19.58 -26.06 -16.17
CA ILE A 509 -18.64 -25.14 -15.52
C ILE A 509 -18.58 -25.44 -14.02
N GLU A 510 -19.70 -25.73 -13.37
CA GLU A 510 -19.77 -26.08 -11.95
C GLU A 510 -18.97 -27.36 -11.60
N MET A 511 -18.75 -28.24 -12.59
CA MET A 511 -17.87 -29.40 -12.49
C MET A 511 -16.37 -29.04 -12.35
N TRP A 512 -15.93 -27.87 -12.81
CA TRP A 512 -14.54 -27.41 -12.76
C TRP A 512 -14.30 -26.30 -11.75
N GLU A 513 -15.21 -25.32 -11.67
CA GLU A 513 -15.09 -24.11 -10.84
C GLU A 513 -15.78 -24.26 -9.46
N GLY A 514 -16.58 -25.31 -9.28
CA GLY A 514 -17.47 -25.46 -8.14
C GLY A 514 -18.87 -24.85 -8.38
N PRO A 515 -19.84 -25.09 -7.48
CA PRO A 515 -21.22 -24.64 -7.66
C PRO A 515 -21.33 -23.12 -7.77
N ARG A 516 -22.42 -22.64 -8.38
CA ARG A 516 -22.78 -21.21 -8.45
C ARG A 516 -24.11 -20.96 -7.76
N THR A 517 -24.40 -19.76 -7.26
CA THR A 517 -25.72 -19.48 -6.65
C THR A 517 -26.82 -19.52 -7.71
N GLY A 518 -26.63 -18.80 -8.81
CA GLY A 518 -27.60 -18.73 -9.91
C GLY A 518 -28.79 -17.81 -9.64
N LEU A 519 -29.59 -17.58 -10.70
CA LEU A 519 -30.58 -16.49 -10.73
C LEU A 519 -31.71 -16.64 -9.70
N ASP A 520 -32.21 -17.86 -9.49
CA ASP A 520 -33.35 -18.06 -8.58
C ASP A 520 -32.95 -17.88 -7.11
N ALA A 521 -31.82 -18.46 -6.71
CA ALA A 521 -31.29 -18.30 -5.36
C ALA A 521 -30.79 -16.87 -5.06
N ALA A 522 -30.39 -16.09 -6.06
CA ALA A 522 -30.13 -14.65 -5.90
C ALA A 522 -31.38 -13.86 -5.43
N LYS A 523 -32.58 -14.27 -5.87
CA LYS A 523 -33.84 -13.71 -5.37
C LYS A 523 -34.21 -14.31 -4.00
N GLU A 524 -34.24 -15.65 -3.92
CA GLU A 524 -34.73 -16.39 -2.74
C GLU A 524 -33.88 -16.22 -1.47
N ILE A 525 -32.55 -16.06 -1.62
CA ILE A 525 -31.61 -15.96 -0.49
C ILE A 525 -31.23 -14.50 -0.23
N PHE A 526 -30.84 -13.74 -1.26
CA PHE A 526 -30.24 -12.41 -1.11
C PHE A 526 -31.26 -11.25 -1.18
N GLY A 527 -32.53 -11.53 -1.49
CA GLY A 527 -33.61 -10.54 -1.49
C GLY A 527 -33.64 -9.62 -2.71
N ALA A 528 -33.08 -10.07 -3.84
CA ALA A 528 -33.19 -9.35 -5.11
C ALA A 528 -34.61 -9.47 -5.69
N ASP A 529 -35.15 -8.37 -6.23
CA ASP A 529 -36.44 -8.35 -6.94
C ASP A 529 -36.29 -8.93 -8.35
N GLU A 530 -35.16 -8.64 -9.02
CA GLU A 530 -34.76 -9.23 -10.29
C GLU A 530 -33.36 -9.86 -10.20
N ALA A 531 -33.17 -10.98 -10.90
CA ALA A 531 -31.86 -11.59 -11.12
C ALA A 531 -31.65 -11.95 -12.59
N THR A 532 -30.48 -11.64 -13.12
CA THR A 532 -30.15 -11.73 -14.56
C THR A 532 -28.71 -12.24 -14.75
N ASP A 533 -28.42 -12.84 -15.90
CA ASP A 533 -27.06 -13.30 -16.26
C ASP A 533 -26.08 -12.11 -16.25
N ALA A 534 -24.99 -12.25 -15.49
CA ALA A 534 -23.91 -11.27 -15.41
C ALA A 534 -23.31 -10.91 -16.77
N ASN A 535 -23.31 -11.83 -17.76
CA ASN A 535 -22.87 -11.55 -19.12
C ASN A 535 -23.64 -10.41 -19.80
N LEU A 536 -24.86 -10.13 -19.34
CA LEU A 536 -25.74 -9.06 -19.84
C LEU A 536 -25.50 -7.70 -19.17
N PHE A 537 -24.75 -7.63 -18.06
CA PHE A 537 -24.45 -6.38 -17.34
C PHE A 537 -23.90 -5.31 -18.28
N ARG A 538 -22.83 -5.64 -19.02
CA ARG A 538 -22.19 -4.79 -20.04
C ARG A 538 -23.10 -4.28 -21.17
N TYR A 539 -24.24 -4.93 -21.39
CA TYR A 539 -25.19 -4.54 -22.44
C TYR A 539 -26.37 -3.75 -21.86
N ARG A 540 -26.84 -4.09 -20.65
CA ARG A 540 -27.99 -3.44 -20.00
C ARG A 540 -27.62 -2.20 -19.18
N ILE A 541 -26.42 -2.12 -18.60
CA ILE A 541 -26.13 -1.12 -17.56
C ILE A 541 -26.14 0.32 -18.08
N VAL A 542 -25.72 0.56 -19.32
CA VAL A 542 -25.77 1.88 -19.96
C VAL A 542 -27.22 2.34 -20.15
N ASP A 543 -28.05 1.47 -20.72
CA ASP A 543 -29.47 1.75 -20.97
C ASP A 543 -30.23 1.93 -19.64
N ILE A 544 -29.93 1.13 -18.61
CA ILE A 544 -30.51 1.26 -17.26
C ILE A 544 -30.11 2.60 -16.62
N ALA A 545 -28.82 2.92 -16.58
CA ALA A 545 -28.30 4.13 -15.93
C ALA A 545 -28.77 5.41 -16.63
N SER A 546 -28.94 5.39 -17.95
CA SER A 546 -29.44 6.54 -18.75
C SER A 546 -30.86 7.03 -18.40
N ARG A 547 -31.57 6.33 -17.49
CA ARG A 547 -32.90 6.68 -17.00
C ARG A 547 -32.89 7.47 -15.68
N TYR A 548 -31.72 7.69 -15.10
CA TYR A 548 -31.54 8.30 -13.78
C TYR A 548 -30.70 9.57 -13.87
N GLU A 549 -31.02 10.54 -13.02
CA GLU A 549 -30.34 11.83 -12.93
C GLU A 549 -29.06 11.74 -12.07
N ASN A 550 -29.03 10.81 -11.12
CA ASN A 550 -27.95 10.69 -10.14
C ASN A 550 -27.38 9.27 -10.16
N VAL A 551 -26.25 9.07 -10.84
CA VAL A 551 -25.60 7.76 -10.95
C VAL A 551 -24.50 7.64 -9.90
N TYR A 552 -24.60 6.69 -8.98
CA TYR A 552 -23.59 6.41 -7.97
C TYR A 552 -22.87 5.11 -8.32
N PHE A 553 -21.62 5.24 -8.77
CA PHE A 553 -20.80 4.14 -9.26
C PHE A 553 -19.33 4.49 -9.12
N ASP A 554 -18.59 3.71 -8.34
CA ASP A 554 -17.13 3.74 -8.41
C ASP A 554 -16.72 3.06 -9.72
N TYR A 555 -16.17 3.83 -10.66
CA TYR A 555 -15.56 3.23 -11.84
C TYR A 555 -14.46 2.27 -11.36
N PRO A 556 -14.53 0.97 -11.73
CA PRO A 556 -13.49 0.02 -11.36
C PRO A 556 -12.19 0.52 -11.97
N GLY A 557 -11.24 0.88 -11.10
CA GLY A 557 -10.00 1.54 -11.50
C GLY A 557 -9.17 0.69 -12.46
N PRO A 558 -8.09 1.25 -13.06
CA PRO A 558 -7.33 0.64 -14.16
C PRO A 558 -7.03 -0.87 -14.06
N ALA A 559 -6.80 -1.39 -12.85
CA ALA A 559 -6.56 -2.82 -12.59
C ALA A 559 -7.80 -3.75 -12.71
N MET A 560 -9.01 -3.24 -12.89
CA MET A 560 -10.25 -4.03 -12.98
C MET A 560 -11.01 -3.78 -14.28
N PHE A 561 -10.81 -4.68 -15.24
CA PHE A 561 -11.42 -4.62 -16.57
C PHE A 561 -12.95 -4.74 -16.54
N MET A 562 -13.64 -3.59 -16.46
CA MET A 562 -14.81 -3.37 -17.30
C MET A 562 -14.34 -3.28 -18.77
N PRO A 563 -15.04 -3.91 -19.73
CA PRO A 563 -14.80 -3.65 -21.14
C PRO A 563 -14.86 -2.14 -21.43
N MET A 564 -13.80 -1.59 -22.02
CA MET A 564 -13.69 -0.16 -22.35
C MET A 564 -14.85 0.36 -23.20
N ASP A 565 -15.56 -0.53 -23.91
CA ASP A 565 -16.78 -0.22 -24.65
C ASP A 565 -17.94 0.28 -23.77
N ILE A 566 -17.98 -0.06 -22.48
CA ILE A 566 -19.05 0.38 -21.56
C ILE A 566 -18.78 1.81 -21.13
N ALA A 567 -17.57 2.08 -20.63
CA ALA A 567 -17.11 3.43 -20.33
C ALA A 567 -17.22 4.31 -21.59
N LYS A 568 -16.78 3.84 -22.75
CA LYS A 568 -16.92 4.56 -24.03
C LYS A 568 -18.37 4.72 -24.51
N LYS A 569 -19.31 3.83 -24.18
CA LYS A 569 -20.74 4.04 -24.48
C LYS A 569 -21.43 5.03 -23.55
N LEU A 570 -20.90 5.20 -22.33
CA LEU A 570 -21.26 6.29 -21.42
C LEU A 570 -20.62 7.63 -21.83
N HIS A 571 -19.48 7.58 -22.55
CA HIS A 571 -18.67 8.75 -22.94
C HIS A 571 -18.98 9.29 -24.36
N ASN A 572 -19.33 8.42 -25.32
CA ASN A 572 -19.40 8.76 -26.76
C ASN A 572 -20.84 8.87 -27.32
N ARG A 573 -21.82 9.30 -26.52
CA ARG A 573 -23.06 9.87 -27.06
C ARG A 573 -22.99 11.41 -26.94
N PRO A 574 -23.19 12.18 -28.03
CA PRO A 574 -23.11 13.63 -27.98
C PRO A 574 -24.26 14.30 -27.21
N ASP A 575 -25.29 13.54 -26.80
CA ASP A 575 -26.51 14.01 -26.14
C ASP A 575 -26.73 13.38 -24.75
N SER A 576 -25.68 13.01 -23.99
CA SER A 576 -25.87 12.40 -22.66
C SER A 576 -24.86 12.84 -21.60
N ASP A 577 -25.30 13.71 -20.69
CA ASP A 577 -24.58 14.22 -19.50
C ASP A 577 -24.23 13.14 -18.43
N ILE A 578 -24.37 11.86 -18.74
CA ILE A 578 -24.27 10.76 -17.76
C ILE A 578 -22.92 10.78 -17.04
N MET A 579 -21.82 11.01 -17.77
CA MET A 579 -20.49 11.01 -17.14
C MET A 579 -20.20 12.25 -16.27
N SER A 580 -20.93 13.35 -16.46
CA SER A 580 -20.95 14.51 -15.54
C SER A 580 -21.91 14.33 -14.36
N SER A 581 -22.83 13.35 -14.45
CA SER A 581 -23.75 12.99 -13.36
C SER A 581 -23.26 11.84 -12.46
N THR A 582 -22.24 11.07 -12.90
CA THR A 582 -21.67 9.98 -12.11
C THR A 582 -20.92 10.52 -10.89
N LYS A 583 -21.19 9.91 -9.73
CA LYS A 583 -20.63 10.25 -8.42
C LYS A 583 -19.99 8.99 -7.82
N ASN A 584 -18.89 9.17 -7.10
CA ASN A 584 -18.27 8.08 -6.35
C ASN A 584 -19.26 7.53 -5.31
N LEU A 585 -19.26 6.21 -5.15
CA LEU A 585 -20.17 5.48 -4.28
C LEU A 585 -19.45 5.06 -2.98
N SER A 586 -18.19 4.67 -3.04
CA SER A 586 -17.43 4.16 -1.90
C SER A 586 -17.41 5.14 -0.71
N PRO A 587 -17.22 6.48 -0.86
CA PRO A 587 -17.29 7.40 0.27
C PRO A 587 -18.63 7.34 1.04
N LEU A 588 -19.75 7.11 0.33
CA LEU A 588 -21.08 6.97 0.95
C LEU A 588 -21.25 5.63 1.68
N ILE A 589 -20.64 4.56 1.16
CA ILE A 589 -20.63 3.25 1.84
C ILE A 589 -19.65 3.27 3.03
N GLN A 590 -18.54 4.00 2.94
CA GLN A 590 -17.58 4.18 4.03
C GLN A 590 -18.19 4.95 5.21
N GLU A 591 -19.04 5.94 4.97
CA GLU A 591 -19.82 6.61 6.03
C GLU A 591 -20.76 5.65 6.79
N LEU A 592 -21.23 4.58 6.14
CA LEU A 592 -21.99 3.50 6.79
C LEU A 592 -21.06 2.48 7.47
N ARG A 593 -19.98 2.06 6.81
CA ARG A 593 -18.99 1.08 7.31
C ARG A 593 -18.20 1.56 8.52
N VAL A 594 -18.01 2.88 8.70
CA VAL A 594 -17.13 3.38 9.78
C VAL A 594 -17.72 3.14 11.17
N VAL A 595 -19.06 3.12 11.31
CA VAL A 595 -19.78 2.78 12.55
C VAL A 595 -20.32 1.35 12.43
N LYS A 596 -19.77 0.43 13.22
CA LYS A 596 -20.12 -1.00 13.17
C LYS A 596 -21.39 -1.29 13.95
N SER A 597 -22.22 -2.18 13.40
CA SER A 597 -23.36 -2.77 14.10
C SER A 597 -22.90 -3.67 15.26
N GLU A 598 -23.80 -3.98 16.21
CA GLU A 598 -23.47 -4.96 17.25
C GLU A 598 -23.05 -6.33 16.67
N ALA A 599 -23.57 -6.72 15.51
CA ALA A 599 -23.24 -8.01 14.88
C ALA A 599 -21.81 -7.97 14.30
N GLU A 600 -21.45 -6.87 13.64
CA GLU A 600 -20.11 -6.62 13.12
C GLU A 600 -19.07 -6.58 14.26
N ILE A 601 -19.36 -5.89 15.38
CA ILE A 601 -18.49 -5.89 16.57
C ILE A 601 -18.32 -7.31 17.15
N LYS A 602 -19.37 -8.15 17.13
CA LYS A 602 -19.28 -9.56 17.58
C LYS A 602 -18.39 -10.40 16.64
N ILE A 603 -18.43 -10.15 15.34
CA ILE A 603 -17.59 -10.82 14.33
C ILE A 603 -16.12 -10.36 14.45
N MET A 604 -15.88 -9.05 14.56
CA MET A 604 -14.53 -8.49 14.79
C MET A 604 -13.93 -8.97 16.11
N ARG A 605 -14.74 -9.09 17.18
CA ARG A 605 -14.32 -9.71 18.43
C ARG A 605 -13.90 -11.17 18.24
N GLN A 606 -14.61 -11.94 17.41
CA GLN A 606 -14.22 -13.31 17.11
C GLN A 606 -12.90 -13.36 16.32
N ALA A 607 -12.68 -12.46 15.37
CA ALA A 607 -11.39 -12.34 14.67
C ALA A 607 -10.23 -12.03 15.66
N GLY A 608 -10.42 -11.04 16.54
CA GLY A 608 -9.43 -10.68 17.57
C GLY A 608 -9.15 -11.79 18.60
N GLU A 609 -10.18 -12.54 19.00
CA GLU A 609 -10.03 -13.70 19.89
C GLU A 609 -9.30 -14.87 19.22
N ILE A 610 -9.57 -15.12 17.93
CA ILE A 610 -8.85 -16.14 17.14
C ILE A 610 -7.37 -15.77 17.04
N SER A 611 -7.06 -14.56 16.56
CA SER A 611 -5.68 -14.08 16.38
C SER A 611 -4.92 -13.99 17.71
N GLY A 612 -5.57 -13.56 18.80
CA GLY A 612 -4.95 -13.55 20.13
C GLY A 612 -4.60 -14.94 20.66
N LYS A 613 -5.46 -15.94 20.42
CA LYS A 613 -5.15 -17.35 20.72
C LYS A 613 -4.06 -17.92 19.83
N SER A 614 -3.89 -17.41 18.61
CA SER A 614 -2.76 -17.76 17.74
C SER A 614 -1.45 -17.13 18.24
N PHE A 615 -1.46 -15.88 18.72
CA PHE A 615 -0.27 -15.26 19.34
C PHE A 615 0.26 -16.07 20.52
N ILE A 616 -0.61 -16.56 21.40
CA ILE A 616 -0.20 -17.42 22.54
C ILE A 616 0.57 -18.66 22.07
N GLU A 617 0.05 -19.37 21.07
CA GLU A 617 0.71 -20.58 20.55
C GLU A 617 1.97 -20.29 19.72
N THR A 618 2.03 -19.14 19.07
CA THR A 618 3.21 -18.66 18.34
C THR A 618 4.33 -18.20 19.29
N MET A 619 3.99 -17.54 20.41
CA MET A 619 4.92 -17.19 21.48
C MET A 619 5.53 -18.43 22.15
N LYS A 620 4.72 -19.49 22.39
CA LYS A 620 5.22 -20.80 22.87
C LYS A 620 6.19 -21.46 21.88
N PHE A 621 5.92 -21.37 20.58
CA PHE A 621 6.71 -22.02 19.54
C PHE A 621 8.04 -21.31 19.23
N THR A 622 8.13 -20.01 19.52
CA THR A 622 9.30 -19.16 19.22
C THR A 622 10.52 -19.59 20.06
N ASN A 623 11.65 -19.81 19.40
CA ASN A 623 12.95 -20.05 20.03
C ASN A 623 14.11 -19.80 19.03
N PRO A 624 15.37 -19.67 19.48
CA PRO A 624 16.54 -19.41 18.61
C PRO A 624 16.92 -20.50 17.58
N GLN A 625 16.15 -21.59 17.46
CA GLN A 625 16.32 -22.62 16.41
C GLN A 625 15.28 -22.47 15.29
N ARG A 626 14.47 -21.39 15.30
CA ARG A 626 13.45 -21.09 14.29
C ARG A 626 13.92 -20.02 13.32
N LEU A 627 13.30 -20.00 12.14
CA LEU A 627 13.34 -18.89 11.19
C LEU A 627 12.00 -18.14 11.23
N GLU A 628 12.01 -16.87 10.85
CA GLU A 628 10.84 -16.00 10.77
C GLU A 628 9.66 -16.67 10.02
N HIS A 629 9.89 -17.25 8.84
CA HIS A 629 8.85 -17.93 8.05
C HIS A 629 8.22 -19.13 8.76
N GLN A 630 8.93 -19.77 9.72
CA GLN A 630 8.38 -20.87 10.51
C GLN A 630 7.41 -20.34 11.58
N VAL A 631 7.68 -19.15 12.11
CA VAL A 631 6.81 -18.47 13.08
C VAL A 631 5.58 -17.87 12.38
N TYR A 632 5.74 -17.34 11.16
CA TYR A 632 4.61 -17.02 10.26
C TYR A 632 3.75 -18.26 9.99
N ALA A 633 4.34 -19.36 9.52
CA ALA A 633 3.60 -20.59 9.20
C ALA A 633 2.87 -21.18 10.43
N LYS A 634 3.45 -21.06 11.64
CA LYS A 634 2.78 -21.39 12.90
C LYS A 634 1.54 -20.51 13.12
N PHE A 635 1.64 -19.19 12.95
CA PHE A 635 0.51 -18.28 13.18
C PHE A 635 -0.66 -18.49 12.20
N ASP A 636 -0.38 -18.62 10.90
CA ASP A 636 -1.40 -18.89 9.87
C ASP A 636 -2.10 -20.24 10.14
N PHE A 637 -1.34 -21.28 10.50
CA PHE A 637 -1.90 -22.56 10.94
C PHE A 637 -2.84 -22.40 12.14
N GLU A 638 -2.42 -21.72 13.20
CA GLU A 638 -3.24 -21.56 14.41
C GLU A 638 -4.51 -20.75 14.14
N CYS A 639 -4.46 -19.73 13.29
CA CYS A 639 -5.64 -18.95 12.88
C CYS A 639 -6.62 -19.82 12.07
N ARG A 640 -6.14 -20.54 11.06
CA ARG A 640 -6.96 -21.45 10.23
C ARG A 640 -7.62 -22.54 11.07
N MET A 641 -6.88 -23.16 11.98
CA MET A 641 -7.40 -24.20 12.87
C MET A 641 -8.45 -23.70 13.89
N ARG A 642 -8.59 -22.37 14.04
CA ARG A 642 -9.63 -21.72 14.86
C ARG A 642 -10.78 -21.13 14.03
N GLY A 643 -10.68 -21.17 12.70
CA GLY A 643 -11.75 -20.79 11.77
C GLY A 643 -11.38 -19.69 10.77
N SER A 644 -10.28 -18.94 10.96
CA SER A 644 -9.93 -17.85 10.04
C SER A 644 -9.76 -18.37 8.61
N GLN A 645 -10.46 -17.73 7.68
CA GLN A 645 -10.52 -18.16 6.28
C GLN A 645 -9.20 -17.87 5.57
N MET A 646 -8.56 -16.76 5.93
CA MET A 646 -7.22 -16.37 5.52
C MET A 646 -6.57 -15.43 6.54
N MET A 647 -5.32 -15.04 6.29
CA MET A 647 -4.71 -13.87 6.92
C MET A 647 -5.31 -12.60 6.31
N ALA A 648 -5.60 -11.59 7.13
CA ALA A 648 -6.17 -10.32 6.68
C ALA A 648 -5.16 -9.45 5.90
N TYR A 649 -3.86 -9.66 6.14
CA TYR A 649 -2.74 -9.00 5.46
C TYR A 649 -1.50 -9.93 5.45
N VAL A 650 -0.45 -9.55 4.73
CA VAL A 650 0.83 -10.26 4.76
C VAL A 650 1.56 -9.91 6.07
N PRO A 651 1.82 -10.88 6.97
CA PRO A 651 2.40 -10.57 8.28
C PRO A 651 3.83 -10.02 8.20
N VAL A 652 4.16 -9.14 9.14
CA VAL A 652 5.55 -8.83 9.49
C VAL A 652 6.00 -9.81 10.55
N VAL A 653 7.13 -10.49 10.35
CA VAL A 653 7.76 -11.37 11.35
C VAL A 653 9.25 -11.05 11.38
N ALA A 654 9.63 -10.09 12.22
CA ALA A 654 10.90 -9.38 12.14
C ALA A 654 11.76 -9.57 13.41
N GLY A 655 12.82 -10.37 13.30
CA GLY A 655 13.79 -10.63 14.38
C GLY A 655 14.89 -9.57 14.48
N GLY A 656 15.14 -9.08 15.69
CA GLY A 656 16.20 -8.12 16.00
C GLY A 656 16.10 -6.85 15.15
N THR A 657 17.19 -6.49 14.47
CA THR A 657 17.26 -5.29 13.62
C THR A 657 16.30 -5.28 12.43
N ASN A 658 15.71 -6.42 12.05
CA ASN A 658 14.66 -6.44 11.02
C ASN A 658 13.43 -5.62 11.47
N ALA A 659 13.15 -5.56 12.78
CA ALA A 659 12.03 -4.82 13.35
C ALA A 659 12.11 -3.29 13.13
N LEU A 660 13.26 -2.77 12.67
CA LEU A 660 13.41 -1.37 12.25
C LEU A 660 12.82 -1.09 10.85
N THR A 661 12.39 -2.12 10.11
CA THR A 661 11.77 -1.99 8.78
C THR A 661 10.25 -2.22 8.88
N MET A 662 9.46 -1.15 8.75
CA MET A 662 8.03 -1.17 9.11
C MET A 662 7.19 -2.18 8.33
N HIS A 663 7.48 -2.38 7.05
CA HIS A 663 6.80 -3.34 6.17
C HIS A 663 7.72 -4.52 5.82
N TYR A 664 8.44 -5.05 6.81
CA TYR A 664 9.32 -6.21 6.61
C TYR A 664 8.47 -7.48 6.40
N VAL A 665 8.31 -7.89 5.14
CA VAL A 665 7.52 -9.07 4.75
C VAL A 665 8.34 -10.19 4.11
N ASN A 666 9.67 -10.06 4.08
CA ASN A 666 10.58 -11.12 3.62
C ASN A 666 10.45 -12.36 4.53
N ASN A 667 10.46 -12.13 5.85
CA ASN A 667 10.29 -13.14 6.89
C ASN A 667 11.23 -14.35 6.69
N ASP A 668 12.46 -14.16 6.21
CA ASP A 668 13.36 -15.23 5.77
C ASP A 668 14.59 -15.47 6.66
N GLN A 669 14.79 -14.67 7.73
CA GLN A 669 15.99 -14.74 8.56
C GLN A 669 15.89 -15.75 9.73
N PRO A 670 17.02 -16.27 10.22
CA PRO A 670 17.09 -17.01 11.49
C PRO A 670 16.87 -16.09 12.69
N LEU A 671 16.07 -16.55 13.66
CA LEU A 671 15.92 -15.86 14.95
C LEU A 671 17.13 -16.14 15.85
N LYS A 672 17.59 -15.12 16.58
CA LYS A 672 18.80 -15.20 17.41
C LYS A 672 18.47 -15.21 18.90
N ASP A 673 19.34 -15.82 19.70
CA ASP A 673 19.27 -15.69 21.15
C ASP A 673 19.59 -14.25 21.57
N GLY A 674 18.86 -13.72 22.55
CA GLY A 674 18.94 -12.32 23.01
C GLY A 674 18.13 -11.30 22.19
N ASP A 675 17.82 -11.57 20.92
CA ASP A 675 17.00 -10.67 20.08
C ASP A 675 15.52 -10.63 20.55
N LEU A 676 14.83 -9.52 20.28
CA LEU A 676 13.36 -9.48 20.25
C LEU A 676 12.85 -9.94 18.88
N LEU A 677 11.62 -10.44 18.85
CA LEU A 677 10.82 -10.64 17.65
C LEU A 677 9.63 -9.69 17.70
N LEU A 678 9.52 -8.80 16.72
CA LEU A 678 8.29 -8.04 16.43
C LEU A 678 7.49 -8.85 15.41
N MET A 679 6.25 -9.19 15.74
CA MET A 679 5.33 -9.83 14.82
C MET A 679 4.00 -9.09 14.77
N ASP A 680 3.61 -8.72 13.56
CA ASP A 680 2.35 -8.06 13.21
C ASP A 680 1.55 -9.00 12.32
N ALA A 681 0.41 -9.48 12.83
CA ALA A 681 -0.37 -10.51 12.15
C ALA A 681 -1.84 -10.56 12.61
N GLY A 682 -2.76 -10.57 11.65
CA GLY A 682 -4.19 -10.73 11.89
C GLY A 682 -4.83 -11.78 10.98
N GLY A 683 -5.66 -12.64 11.56
CA GLY A 683 -6.59 -13.50 10.82
C GLY A 683 -7.85 -12.75 10.41
N GLU A 684 -8.41 -13.13 9.26
CA GLU A 684 -9.73 -12.68 8.78
C GLU A 684 -10.82 -13.68 9.20
N TRP A 685 -11.98 -13.19 9.63
CA TRP A 685 -13.16 -14.00 9.90
C TRP A 685 -14.44 -13.32 9.38
N ASN A 686 -15.17 -14.00 8.49
CA ASN A 686 -16.31 -13.48 7.72
C ASN A 686 -16.02 -12.13 7.02
N SER A 687 -14.83 -12.00 6.43
CA SER A 687 -14.36 -10.75 5.80
C SER A 687 -14.33 -9.55 6.74
N TYR A 688 -14.07 -9.77 8.04
CA TYR A 688 -13.59 -8.75 8.97
C TYR A 688 -12.17 -9.07 9.40
N ALA A 689 -11.32 -8.05 9.37
CA ALA A 689 -9.94 -8.12 9.81
C ALA A 689 -9.85 -8.06 11.35
N SER A 690 -8.86 -8.77 11.88
CA SER A 690 -8.19 -8.39 13.12
C SER A 690 -6.80 -7.85 12.77
N ASP A 691 -6.20 -7.08 13.67
CA ASP A 691 -4.94 -6.37 13.40
C ASP A 691 -4.14 -6.23 14.71
N ILE A 692 -3.03 -6.96 14.81
CA ILE A 692 -2.36 -7.18 16.10
C ILE A 692 -0.86 -7.32 15.91
N THR A 693 -0.12 -6.27 16.26
CA THR A 693 1.30 -6.36 16.59
C THR A 693 1.56 -6.76 18.05
N ARG A 694 2.48 -7.71 18.24
CA ARG A 694 3.14 -8.02 19.52
C ARG A 694 4.65 -8.09 19.34
N THR A 695 5.39 -7.73 20.38
CA THR A 695 6.85 -7.88 20.43
C THR A 695 7.25 -8.71 21.65
N TRP A 696 8.11 -9.71 21.49
CA TRP A 696 8.56 -10.58 22.59
C TRP A 696 10.01 -11.09 22.41
N PRO A 697 10.72 -11.44 23.49
CA PRO A 697 12.08 -12.00 23.41
C PRO A 697 12.09 -13.39 22.76
N VAL A 698 12.98 -13.61 21.78
CA VAL A 698 13.09 -14.89 21.04
C VAL A 698 13.38 -16.07 21.98
N ASN A 699 14.10 -15.84 23.08
CA ASN A 699 14.43 -16.87 24.07
C ASN A 699 13.41 -16.97 25.24
N GLY A 700 12.39 -16.10 25.27
CA GLY A 700 11.36 -16.06 26.31
C GLY A 700 11.70 -15.31 27.60
N LYS A 701 12.77 -14.50 27.64
CA LYS A 701 13.10 -13.60 28.77
C LYS A 701 13.57 -12.23 28.27
N PHE A 702 12.94 -11.15 28.73
CA PHE A 702 13.36 -9.79 28.38
C PHE A 702 14.63 -9.42 29.16
N THR A 703 15.61 -8.84 28.48
CA THR A 703 16.71 -8.12 29.14
C THR A 703 16.21 -6.78 29.69
N GLU A 704 16.87 -6.22 30.71
CA GLU A 704 16.46 -4.93 31.29
C GLU A 704 16.34 -3.81 30.24
N ALA A 705 17.27 -3.76 29.27
CA ALA A 705 17.25 -2.77 28.19
C ALA A 705 16.07 -2.95 27.22
N GLN A 706 15.53 -4.16 27.10
CA GLN A 706 14.31 -4.42 26.34
C GLN A 706 13.06 -4.08 27.16
N LYS A 707 13.05 -4.37 28.47
CA LYS A 707 11.95 -3.97 29.38
C LYS A 707 11.79 -2.45 29.41
N ASP A 708 12.89 -1.72 29.61
CA ASP A 708 12.97 -0.26 29.59
C ASP A 708 12.14 0.33 28.42
N LEU A 709 12.44 -0.10 27.19
CA LEU A 709 11.77 0.39 25.97
C LEU A 709 10.36 -0.18 25.80
N TYR A 710 10.14 -1.44 26.20
CA TYR A 710 8.84 -2.11 26.10
C TYR A 710 7.79 -1.45 27.01
N GLU A 711 8.17 -1.07 28.23
CA GLU A 711 7.28 -0.40 29.18
C GLU A 711 6.87 1.00 28.70
N VAL A 712 7.74 1.74 27.99
CA VAL A 712 7.37 3.01 27.34
C VAL A 712 6.28 2.81 26.29
N VAL A 713 6.45 1.83 25.40
CA VAL A 713 5.44 1.54 24.36
C VAL A 713 4.14 0.98 24.96
N LEU A 714 4.26 0.10 25.97
CA LEU A 714 3.12 -0.50 26.66
C LEU A 714 2.32 0.55 27.44
N HIS A 715 2.98 1.52 28.08
CA HIS A 715 2.33 2.65 28.74
C HIS A 715 1.60 3.53 27.73
N ALA A 716 2.26 3.93 26.63
CA ALA A 716 1.63 4.71 25.57
C ALA A 716 0.37 4.00 25.01
N ASN A 717 0.45 2.69 24.74
CA ASN A 717 -0.68 1.88 24.29
C ASN A 717 -1.82 1.88 25.33
N LYS A 718 -1.53 1.58 26.59
CA LYS A 718 -2.53 1.46 27.66
C LYS A 718 -3.22 2.79 28.00
N GLU A 719 -2.53 3.92 27.93
CA GLU A 719 -3.17 5.23 28.11
C GLU A 719 -3.99 5.64 26.88
N CYS A 720 -3.50 5.40 25.66
CA CYS A 720 -4.24 5.74 24.43
C CYS A 720 -5.54 4.93 24.30
N ILE A 721 -5.54 3.64 24.65
CA ILE A 721 -6.76 2.81 24.71
C ILE A 721 -7.81 3.45 25.64
N LYS A 722 -7.41 3.97 26.82
CA LYS A 722 -8.34 4.65 27.74
C LYS A 722 -8.97 5.92 27.16
N LEU A 723 -8.43 6.51 26.09
CA LEU A 723 -8.99 7.69 25.42
C LEU A 723 -10.08 7.36 24.38
N CYS A 724 -10.22 6.09 24.01
CA CYS A 724 -11.05 5.61 22.91
C CYS A 724 -12.54 5.51 23.28
N THR A 725 -13.16 6.65 23.62
CA THR A 725 -14.55 6.74 24.10
C THR A 725 -15.26 7.98 23.56
N GLU A 726 -16.53 7.87 23.15
CA GLU A 726 -17.27 9.00 22.58
C GLU A 726 -17.38 10.20 23.54
N GLU A 727 -17.59 9.98 24.84
CA GLU A 727 -17.74 11.06 25.82
C GLU A 727 -16.51 11.96 25.95
N LYS A 728 -15.33 11.51 25.48
CA LYS A 728 -14.11 12.35 25.45
C LYS A 728 -14.04 13.25 24.21
N GLY A 729 -14.83 12.98 23.17
CA GLY A 729 -14.89 13.77 21.94
C GLY A 729 -13.57 13.85 21.16
N LEU A 730 -12.60 12.99 21.46
CA LEU A 730 -11.27 13.00 20.84
C LEU A 730 -11.31 12.34 19.45
N SER A 731 -10.50 12.86 18.54
CA SER A 731 -10.20 12.27 17.24
C SER A 731 -8.96 11.37 17.31
N LEU A 732 -8.79 10.51 16.29
CA LEU A 732 -7.65 9.58 16.22
C LEU A 732 -6.31 10.32 16.10
N ASN A 733 -6.29 11.49 15.45
CA ASN A 733 -5.13 12.39 15.41
C ASN A 733 -4.76 12.93 16.81
N GLN A 734 -5.74 13.34 17.62
CA GLN A 734 -5.47 13.81 18.99
C GLN A 734 -4.99 12.70 19.93
N ILE A 735 -5.34 11.44 19.66
CA ILE A 735 -4.77 10.29 20.37
C ILE A 735 -3.32 10.05 19.94
N HIS A 736 -2.95 10.33 18.68
CA HIS A 736 -1.56 10.27 18.21
C HIS A 736 -0.70 11.36 18.86
N ASP A 737 -1.21 12.59 19.04
CA ASP A 737 -0.52 13.62 19.82
C ASP A 737 -0.22 13.16 21.26
N VAL A 738 -1.14 12.40 21.85
CA VAL A 738 -0.93 11.80 23.19
C VAL A 738 0.09 10.67 23.17
N SER A 739 0.07 9.74 22.21
CA SER A 739 1.09 8.68 22.13
C SER A 739 2.48 9.27 21.88
N MET A 740 2.59 10.24 20.98
CA MET A 740 3.81 10.99 20.70
C MET A 740 4.37 11.68 21.95
N ARG A 741 3.51 12.29 22.78
CA ARG A 741 3.90 12.92 24.03
C ARG A 741 4.37 11.90 25.08
N LEU A 742 3.60 10.82 25.29
CA LEU A 742 3.95 9.77 26.27
C LEU A 742 5.26 9.06 25.92
N THR A 743 5.50 8.78 24.64
CA THR A 743 6.78 8.24 24.16
C THR A 743 7.94 9.22 24.39
N LYS A 744 7.74 10.53 24.15
CA LYS A 744 8.74 11.57 24.46
C LYS A 744 9.05 11.66 25.96
N GLU A 745 8.04 11.56 26.81
CA GLU A 745 8.18 11.53 28.28
C GLU A 745 8.93 10.28 28.76
N GLY A 746 8.57 9.09 28.27
CA GLY A 746 9.22 7.81 28.61
C GLY A 746 10.68 7.74 28.16
N LEU A 747 10.99 8.11 26.91
CA LEU A 747 12.37 8.21 26.42
C LEU A 747 13.23 9.12 27.31
N SER A 748 12.68 10.26 27.72
CA SER A 748 13.37 11.22 28.59
C SER A 748 13.69 10.64 29.98
N GLN A 749 12.80 9.81 30.53
CA GLN A 749 13.01 9.11 31.81
C GLN A 749 14.13 8.06 31.71
N LEU A 750 14.24 7.37 30.57
CA LEU A 750 15.35 6.45 30.26
C LEU A 750 16.69 7.15 29.97
N GLY A 751 16.73 8.49 30.07
CA GLY A 751 17.91 9.30 29.75
C GLY A 751 18.19 9.45 28.25
N ILE A 752 17.32 8.91 27.39
CA ILE A 752 17.39 9.11 25.94
C ILE A 752 16.90 10.52 25.63
N LYS A 753 17.79 11.37 25.12
CA LYS A 753 17.46 12.73 24.69
C LYS A 753 17.35 12.75 23.15
N PRO A 754 16.16 12.48 22.58
CA PRO A 754 15.98 12.53 21.13
C PRO A 754 16.31 13.93 20.60
N LEU A 755 16.79 14.02 19.36
CA LEU A 755 17.00 15.31 18.69
C LEU A 755 15.63 15.98 18.40
N ALA A 756 15.65 17.26 18.02
CA ALA A 756 14.44 17.94 17.59
C ALA A 756 13.81 17.23 16.38
N HIS A 757 12.53 16.87 16.49
CA HIS A 757 11.76 16.09 15.49
C HIS A 757 12.24 14.65 15.23
N ASP A 758 13.08 14.09 16.10
CA ASP A 758 13.68 12.77 15.92
C ASP A 758 12.71 11.64 16.28
N VAL A 759 11.85 11.85 17.29
CA VAL A 759 10.79 10.89 17.64
C VAL A 759 9.79 10.76 16.48
N ASP A 760 9.26 11.88 16.00
CA ASP A 760 8.24 11.93 14.92
C ASP A 760 8.73 11.50 13.53
N ARG A 761 10.04 11.33 13.33
CA ARG A 761 10.61 11.01 12.00
C ARG A 761 11.50 9.77 11.96
N ARG A 762 11.96 9.29 13.12
CA ARG A 762 13.04 8.30 13.20
C ARG A 762 12.75 7.21 14.21
N LEU A 763 12.26 7.56 15.41
CA LEU A 763 12.01 6.59 16.48
C LEU A 763 10.57 6.06 16.49
N TYR A 764 9.58 6.87 16.09
CA TYR A 764 8.17 6.49 15.98
C TYR A 764 7.58 7.15 14.72
N PRO A 765 7.89 6.63 13.50
CA PRO A 765 7.62 7.30 12.23
C PRO A 765 6.25 6.99 11.60
N HIS A 766 5.32 6.39 12.35
CA HIS A 766 3.98 6.00 11.89
C HIS A 766 2.90 6.55 12.84
N HIS A 767 1.63 6.33 12.51
CA HIS A 767 0.51 6.87 13.28
C HIS A 767 0.29 6.08 14.58
N VAL A 768 -0.73 6.46 15.36
CA VAL A 768 -1.22 5.64 16.50
C VAL A 768 -2.28 4.62 16.07
N GLY A 769 -2.63 4.55 14.79
CA GLY A 769 -3.67 3.67 14.29
C GLY A 769 -4.50 4.24 13.16
N HIS A 770 -5.46 3.45 12.72
CA HIS A 770 -6.41 3.68 11.64
C HIS A 770 -7.78 3.11 12.02
N TYR A 771 -8.81 3.35 11.20
CA TYR A 771 -10.05 2.58 11.31
C TYR A 771 -9.82 1.14 10.86
N LEU A 772 -10.59 0.21 11.42
CA LEU A 772 -10.53 -1.23 11.14
C LEU A 772 -11.93 -1.78 10.94
N GLY A 773 -12.10 -2.76 10.06
CA GLY A 773 -13.39 -3.37 9.77
C GLY A 773 -13.27 -4.50 8.75
N MET A 774 -13.87 -4.30 7.58
CA MET A 774 -13.81 -5.28 6.49
C MET A 774 -12.51 -5.23 5.69
N ASP A 775 -11.87 -4.06 5.68
CA ASP A 775 -10.46 -3.91 5.29
C ASP A 775 -9.62 -3.63 6.55
N VAL A 776 -8.31 -3.82 6.44
CA VAL A 776 -7.33 -3.60 7.52
C VAL A 776 -7.20 -2.11 7.81
N HIS A 777 -6.77 -1.34 6.81
CA HIS A 777 -6.93 0.11 6.78
C HIS A 777 -8.35 0.45 6.28
N ASP A 778 -9.34 0.31 7.15
CA ASP A 778 -10.76 0.48 6.80
C ASP A 778 -11.12 1.95 6.51
N THR A 779 -12.13 2.15 5.66
CA THR A 779 -12.76 3.47 5.41
C THR A 779 -11.77 4.63 5.20
N GLY A 780 -10.86 4.46 4.23
CA GLY A 780 -9.71 5.34 4.02
C GLY A 780 -10.01 6.81 3.72
N ASP A 781 -11.20 7.14 3.20
CA ASP A 781 -11.62 8.53 2.94
C ASP A 781 -12.08 9.26 4.21
N ILE A 782 -12.38 8.52 5.29
CA ILE A 782 -12.85 9.12 6.54
C ILE A 782 -11.70 9.77 7.30
N SER A 783 -11.79 11.08 7.52
CA SER A 783 -10.73 11.84 8.19
C SER A 783 -10.45 11.34 9.62
N ARG A 784 -9.16 11.15 9.94
CA ARG A 784 -8.66 10.84 11.29
C ARG A 784 -8.79 12.01 12.28
N SER A 785 -9.18 13.20 11.81
CA SER A 785 -9.58 14.35 12.64
C SER A 785 -11.07 14.32 13.05
N ARG A 786 -11.85 13.34 12.59
CA ARG A 786 -13.24 13.15 13.06
C ARG A 786 -13.24 12.72 14.54
N PRO A 787 -14.07 13.34 15.41
CA PRO A 787 -14.29 12.85 16.77
C PRO A 787 -14.83 11.42 16.76
N LEU A 788 -14.26 10.56 17.61
CA LEU A 788 -14.65 9.15 17.72
C LEU A 788 -16.09 9.01 18.24
N LYS A 789 -16.81 8.03 17.70
CA LYS A 789 -18.22 7.72 18.00
C LYS A 789 -18.40 6.28 18.42
N GLU A 790 -19.38 6.02 19.29
CA GLU A 790 -19.76 4.67 19.69
C GLU A 790 -20.04 3.79 18.46
N GLY A 791 -19.49 2.57 18.46
CA GLY A 791 -19.55 1.64 17.33
C GLY A 791 -18.42 1.80 16.30
N MET A 792 -17.64 2.88 16.30
CA MET A 792 -16.39 2.89 15.52
C MET A 792 -15.40 1.84 16.03
N VAL A 793 -14.53 1.33 15.15
CA VAL A 793 -13.44 0.42 15.52
C VAL A 793 -12.12 0.91 14.91
N ILE A 794 -11.07 0.95 15.73
CA ILE A 794 -9.74 1.46 15.37
C ILE A 794 -8.62 0.55 15.90
N THR A 795 -7.42 0.67 15.35
CA THR A 795 -6.18 0.19 15.98
C THR A 795 -5.61 1.22 16.97
N ILE A 796 -4.88 0.77 17.99
CA ILE A 796 -4.02 1.58 18.85
C ILE A 796 -2.62 0.97 18.90
N GLU A 797 -1.71 1.50 18.07
CA GLU A 797 -0.44 0.88 17.65
C GLU A 797 0.83 1.75 17.88
N PRO A 798 1.11 2.27 19.08
CA PRO A 798 2.39 2.95 19.30
C PRO A 798 3.58 2.01 19.07
N GLY A 799 4.63 2.55 18.44
CA GLY A 799 5.88 1.85 18.16
C GLY A 799 7.11 2.66 18.59
N LEU A 800 8.25 1.98 18.73
CA LEU A 800 9.54 2.58 19.05
C LEU A 800 10.68 1.79 18.40
N TYR A 801 11.52 2.48 17.63
CA TYR A 801 12.55 1.90 16.76
C TYR A 801 13.87 2.64 16.94
N ILE A 802 14.77 2.07 17.74
CA ILE A 802 16.06 2.68 18.03
C ILE A 802 17.08 2.21 16.96
N PRO A 803 17.56 3.09 16.06
CA PRO A 803 18.48 2.68 15.02
C PRO A 803 19.87 2.34 15.58
N CYS A 804 20.68 1.61 14.80
CA CYS A 804 22.09 1.36 15.08
C CYS A 804 22.95 2.60 14.81
N ASP A 805 22.73 3.65 15.60
CA ASP A 805 23.35 4.97 15.49
C ASP A 805 23.98 5.35 16.85
N PRO A 806 25.29 5.70 16.90
CA PRO A 806 25.99 6.11 18.12
C PRO A 806 25.39 7.29 18.88
N ALA A 807 24.42 8.02 18.32
CA ALA A 807 23.64 9.03 19.04
C ALA A 807 22.79 8.44 20.20
N TYR A 808 22.47 7.14 20.16
CA TYR A 808 21.66 6.47 21.18
C TYR A 808 22.50 5.54 22.08
N PRO A 809 22.11 5.32 23.35
CA PRO A 809 22.83 4.41 24.25
C PRO A 809 22.93 3.00 23.64
N GLU A 810 24.15 2.44 23.63
CA GLU A 810 24.48 1.16 22.99
C GLU A 810 23.51 0.01 23.37
N LYS A 811 23.11 -0.07 24.64
CA LYS A 811 22.16 -1.08 25.15
C LYS A 811 20.76 -1.06 24.49
N TYR A 812 20.41 0.02 23.80
CA TYR A 812 19.11 0.21 23.15
C TYR A 812 19.17 0.08 21.62
N GLN A 813 20.35 0.16 21.01
CA GLN A 813 20.50 0.19 19.55
C GLN A 813 20.02 -1.11 18.89
N GLY A 814 19.31 -0.98 17.77
CA GLY A 814 18.79 -2.11 17.00
C GLY A 814 17.45 -2.66 17.47
N ILE A 815 16.89 -2.14 18.57
CA ILE A 815 15.61 -2.60 19.13
C ILE A 815 14.43 -1.90 18.43
N GLY A 816 13.56 -2.70 17.83
CA GLY A 816 12.23 -2.30 17.35
C GLY A 816 11.12 -2.97 18.17
N ILE A 817 10.14 -2.19 18.63
CA ILE A 817 8.99 -2.64 19.42
C ILE A 817 7.72 -1.96 18.89
N ARG A 818 6.63 -2.72 18.71
CA ARG A 818 5.26 -2.19 18.59
C ARG A 818 4.30 -3.07 19.38
N ILE A 819 3.27 -2.44 19.94
CA ILE A 819 2.24 -3.09 20.76
C ILE A 819 0.89 -2.52 20.36
N GLU A 820 0.04 -3.36 19.80
CA GLU A 820 -1.14 -2.92 19.07
C GLU A 820 -2.40 -3.67 19.45
N ASP A 821 -3.52 -2.96 19.57
CA ASP A 821 -4.80 -3.57 19.88
C ASP A 821 -5.94 -3.03 19.04
N ASN A 822 -6.89 -3.90 18.74
CA ASN A 822 -8.16 -3.57 18.11
C ASN A 822 -9.12 -3.03 19.17
N VAL A 823 -9.60 -1.80 19.02
CA VAL A 823 -10.45 -1.11 20.00
C VAL A 823 -11.76 -0.68 19.36
N ALA A 824 -12.87 -1.28 19.81
CA ALA A 824 -14.19 -0.73 19.53
C ALA A 824 -14.47 0.42 20.52
N ILE A 825 -14.89 1.56 19.98
CA ILE A 825 -15.29 2.75 20.73
C ILE A 825 -16.64 2.47 21.38
N GLY A 826 -16.68 2.55 22.71
CA GLY A 826 -17.93 2.65 23.46
C GLY A 826 -18.17 4.08 23.96
N LYS A 827 -19.37 4.34 24.46
CA LYS A 827 -19.76 5.66 24.97
C LYS A 827 -18.88 6.16 26.11
N THR A 828 -18.81 5.37 27.19
CA THR A 828 -18.11 5.68 28.45
C THR A 828 -16.80 4.90 28.62
N VAL A 829 -16.66 3.76 27.94
CA VAL A 829 -15.54 2.81 28.09
C VAL A 829 -15.13 2.20 26.75
N PRO A 830 -13.84 1.94 26.51
CA PRO A 830 -13.34 1.27 25.30
C PRO A 830 -13.47 -0.25 25.42
N TYR A 831 -13.67 -0.94 24.30
CA TYR A 831 -13.70 -2.41 24.25
C TYR A 831 -12.54 -2.95 23.40
N VAL A 832 -11.54 -3.54 24.07
CA VAL A 832 -10.40 -4.18 23.39
C VAL A 832 -10.83 -5.55 22.86
N LEU A 833 -10.87 -5.69 21.54
CA LEU A 833 -11.30 -6.90 20.84
C LEU A 833 -10.17 -7.95 20.78
N SER A 834 -8.92 -7.49 20.73
CA SER A 834 -7.68 -8.29 20.70
C SER A 834 -7.18 -8.74 22.09
N VAL A 835 -7.98 -8.56 23.15
CA VAL A 835 -7.56 -8.69 24.57
C VAL A 835 -6.99 -10.06 24.95
N THR A 836 -7.22 -11.10 24.13
CA THR A 836 -6.64 -12.44 24.31
C THR A 836 -5.16 -12.52 23.91
N ALA A 837 -4.61 -11.56 23.16
CA ALA A 837 -3.18 -11.48 22.85
C ALA A 837 -2.41 -10.86 24.05
N PRO A 838 -1.59 -11.62 24.79
CA PRO A 838 -0.91 -11.11 25.99
C PRO A 838 0.07 -9.98 25.65
N LYS A 839 0.15 -8.96 26.52
CA LYS A 839 1.03 -7.79 26.34
C LYS A 839 1.69 -7.25 27.61
N GLU A 840 1.37 -7.78 28.79
CA GLU A 840 2.15 -7.50 29.99
C GLU A 840 3.40 -8.41 29.97
N ILE A 841 4.56 -7.91 30.41
CA ILE A 841 5.84 -8.64 30.32
C ILE A 841 5.75 -10.02 31.00
N VAL A 842 5.08 -10.10 32.15
CA VAL A 842 4.87 -11.36 32.89
C VAL A 842 4.06 -12.40 32.10
N ASP A 843 3.04 -11.98 31.36
CA ASP A 843 2.17 -12.89 30.58
C ASP A 843 2.89 -13.42 29.34
N ILE A 844 3.69 -12.57 28.69
CA ILE A 844 4.55 -12.94 27.55
C ILE A 844 5.62 -13.93 28.00
N GLU A 845 6.35 -13.63 29.07
CA GLU A 845 7.39 -14.53 29.58
C GLU A 845 6.81 -15.86 30.10
N TYR A 846 5.58 -15.85 30.62
CA TYR A 846 4.85 -17.08 30.96
C TYR A 846 4.53 -17.91 29.69
N CYS A 847 3.96 -17.28 28.65
CA CYS A 847 3.65 -17.96 27.40
C CYS A 847 4.89 -18.57 26.73
N CYS A 848 6.00 -17.82 26.66
CA CYS A 848 7.27 -18.34 26.12
C CYS A 848 7.97 -19.36 27.03
N ALA A 849 7.62 -19.45 28.31
CA ALA A 849 8.12 -20.50 29.21
C ALA A 849 7.34 -21.82 29.04
N SER A 850 6.01 -21.75 28.90
CA SER A 850 5.12 -22.93 28.75
C SER A 850 5.27 -23.68 27.41
N GLY A 851 6.13 -23.23 26.50
CA GLY A 851 6.43 -23.90 25.22
C GLY A 851 7.68 -24.78 25.21
N LYS A 852 8.30 -25.04 26.36
CA LYS A 852 9.63 -25.67 26.49
C LYS A 852 9.61 -27.12 27.02
N GLU A 853 8.51 -27.83 26.83
CA GLU A 853 8.34 -29.27 27.11
C GLU A 853 8.56 -30.14 25.86
#